data_AF-L0WBQ6-F1
#
_entry.id   AF-L0WBQ6-F1
#
_cell.length_a   1.000
_cell.length_b   1.000
_cell.length_c   1.000
_cell.angle_alpha   90.00
_cell.angle_beta   90.00
_cell.angle_gamma   90.00
#
_symmetry.space_group_name_H-M   'P 1'
#
loop_
_entity.id
_entity.type
_entity.pdbx_description
1 polymer ?
#
loop_
_entity_poly.entity_id
_entity_poly.type
_entity_poly.pdbx_seq_one_letter_code
_entity_poly.pdbx_strand_id
1 'polypeptide(L)'
;MKYRLAFVLCCALSLLAACGGGGGGGSSPAASTPDTRNPDTQDPPPVVAGDGEIRMLSNRADLISDGDALVEVLAQDPAQLQGARAQVGETDVTAMLTATDSGTLKGLISGLALGENTLTVTLADQSVLTRTIINHPNGGPVFSGPQIQPWHCTNEQAVDAQCNQPAHYSFKYVPADKLQSLISNFDPQNPGLPGAFQPYDPANPPAADSIATVTTDQGVTVPFIVRVETGVQNRDRYQIMTLFQPDAPWTALHPQAQWNHKLLIHHGGNVGVSYGMGNPPNGDLAGTAPDGAEFLLGDSISVALGRGFMTLSTAQGNLGHNENLVTAAESLMMAKERIIEQYGELRYTIGTGCSGGSITQQHVANAYPGIYQGLIVQCSYPDVWTTATQFADYHLLSHYFGNRIPESPEDMVDVFKSVFSSGVVPLVQWPAFYGHLPLNPIVSDVAFFPAAYPDQADCPGLEEGVPVYDADNQPDGLRCGLLDYMASQFGPRDPAVWSANEQLLSRSFTGIPLDNAGVQYGLGALQAGVITGDQFLAVNRNIGGLSVDIDFQPERTVADPQALSNAYRTGAINTAEHMANVPIIDLRGLDPGIAHDAYHSWQMRARLQKAQGYFDNQVIWYGAIPLAGDTTFATQALLVMDRWLSNVEADTSSASVAQKVVADKPVQARDRCLSVASLLDEGIVPFTGNILYPKPVVPGLDPTLLPSPPPEAGVVVDALTGQVCGLDISELPVASSLPVVGDLLGTVGDLLSPITDNLVDLQHLVVQTRFGTPRTVAGDSIDTLTNKCQLKAVDPADYPVNPLTGIIDSQAFADKVAEIFPNGVCDYSKPPVGQVPTRTWLQYGTAEQVIIGGEPLTGEAAGNSRQGWASPAFDTGL
;
A
#
# COMPACT_ATOMS: atom_id res chain seq x y z
N MET A 1 -37.58 -50.17 8.64
CA MET A 1 -38.76 -50.97 8.21
C MET A 1 -39.68 -50.01 7.46
N LYS A 2 -39.65 -49.93 6.12
CA LYS A 2 -40.35 -50.79 5.12
C LYS A 2 -41.89 -50.57 5.19
N TYR A 3 -42.65 -50.05 4.20
CA TYR A 3 -42.59 -50.12 2.72
C TYR A 3 -43.33 -48.96 1.97
N ARG A 4 -42.69 -48.46 0.88
CA ARG A 4 -43.14 -48.05 -0.50
C ARG A 4 -44.40 -47.16 -0.70
N LEU A 5 -44.40 -46.02 -1.41
CA LEU A 5 -43.73 -45.44 -2.61
C LEU A 5 -44.17 -45.99 -3.99
N ALA A 6 -44.65 -45.08 -4.86
CA ALA A 6 -44.59 -45.19 -6.33
C ALA A 6 -44.34 -43.80 -6.95
N PHE A 7 -43.21 -43.69 -7.65
CA PHE A 7 -42.73 -42.58 -8.49
C PHE A 7 -42.61 -43.15 -9.91
N VAL A 8 -42.85 -42.35 -10.95
CA VAL A 8 -42.66 -42.78 -12.35
C VAL A 8 -41.39 -42.15 -12.92
N LEU A 9 -40.46 -43.05 -13.29
CA LEU A 9 -39.23 -42.88 -14.08
C LEU A 9 -39.61 -42.94 -15.59
N CYS A 10 -38.85 -42.42 -16.56
CA CYS A 10 -37.57 -42.92 -17.08
C CYS A 10 -37.29 -42.16 -18.40
N CYS A 11 -36.10 -42.07 -19.00
CA CYS A 11 -34.73 -42.44 -18.69
C CYS A 11 -33.84 -41.86 -19.82
N ALA A 12 -32.59 -41.55 -19.52
CA ALA A 12 -31.50 -41.35 -20.49
C ALA A 12 -30.42 -42.40 -20.22
N LEU A 13 -29.69 -42.87 -21.26
CA LEU A 13 -28.29 -43.37 -21.16
C LEU A 13 -27.71 -43.74 -22.55
N SER A 14 -26.68 -42.98 -22.93
CA SER A 14 -25.30 -43.37 -23.32
C SER A 14 -24.91 -44.18 -24.57
N LEU A 15 -23.79 -43.68 -25.14
CA LEU A 15 -22.91 -44.13 -26.23
C LEU A 15 -22.27 -45.53 -26.07
N LEU A 16 -21.99 -46.22 -27.21
CA LEU A 16 -20.65 -46.69 -27.63
C LEU A 16 -20.64 -47.54 -28.94
N ALA A 17 -19.77 -47.12 -29.87
CA ALA A 17 -18.88 -47.82 -30.81
C ALA A 17 -19.29 -49.09 -31.62
N ALA A 18 -19.00 -48.99 -32.93
CA ALA A 18 -18.17 -49.90 -33.77
C ALA A 18 -18.81 -50.66 -34.96
N CYS A 19 -18.25 -50.33 -36.14
CA CYS A 19 -17.88 -51.18 -37.28
C CYS A 19 -18.90 -51.73 -38.30
N GLY A 20 -18.60 -51.43 -39.57
CA GLY A 20 -19.04 -52.14 -40.79
C GLY A 20 -20.11 -51.35 -41.57
N GLY A 21 -19.96 -50.98 -42.84
CA GLY A 21 -19.04 -51.34 -43.91
C GLY A 21 -19.79 -51.19 -45.25
N GLY A 22 -19.12 -50.67 -46.29
CA GLY A 22 -19.62 -50.59 -47.68
C GLY A 22 -20.37 -49.29 -47.99
N GLY A 23 -19.96 -48.41 -48.91
CA GLY A 23 -19.11 -48.58 -50.08
C GLY A 23 -19.97 -48.77 -51.33
N GLY A 24 -20.17 -47.69 -52.12
CA GLY A 24 -20.47 -47.82 -53.56
C GLY A 24 -21.53 -46.87 -54.14
N GLY A 25 -21.07 -46.05 -55.10
CA GLY A 25 -21.86 -45.45 -56.19
C GLY A 25 -22.56 -44.13 -55.84
N GLY A 26 -22.46 -43.04 -56.59
CA GLY A 26 -22.03 -42.83 -57.97
C GLY A 26 -22.92 -41.74 -58.59
N SER A 27 -22.32 -40.59 -58.91
CA SER A 27 -22.64 -39.69 -60.04
C SER A 27 -24.11 -39.29 -60.36
N SER A 28 -24.43 -38.01 -60.05
CA SER A 28 -25.07 -36.95 -60.89
C SER A 28 -26.44 -37.19 -61.60
N PRO A 29 -27.16 -36.14 -62.08
CA PRO A 29 -27.36 -34.76 -61.60
C PRO A 29 -28.85 -34.30 -61.58
N ALA A 30 -29.08 -33.08 -61.06
CA ALA A 30 -30.14 -32.11 -61.42
C ALA A 30 -31.63 -32.48 -61.25
N ALA A 31 -32.28 -31.80 -60.30
CA ALA A 31 -33.60 -31.22 -60.50
C ALA A 31 -33.76 -29.99 -59.58
N SER A 32 -33.84 -28.82 -60.21
CA SER A 32 -34.10 -27.52 -59.62
C SER A 32 -35.54 -27.40 -59.10
N THR A 33 -35.72 -27.17 -57.81
CA THR A 33 -36.91 -26.52 -57.25
C THR A 33 -36.64 -25.01 -57.17
N PRO A 34 -37.58 -24.14 -57.62
CA PRO A 34 -37.42 -22.70 -57.45
C PRO A 34 -37.67 -22.34 -55.99
N ASP A 35 -36.62 -21.98 -55.27
CA ASP A 35 -36.72 -21.33 -53.97
C ASP A 35 -37.11 -19.87 -54.21
N THR A 36 -38.34 -19.51 -53.83
CA THR A 36 -38.81 -18.13 -53.81
C THR A 36 -38.12 -17.39 -52.67
N ARG A 37 -36.86 -17.00 -52.89
CA ARG A 37 -36.21 -15.97 -52.07
C ARG A 37 -36.77 -14.62 -52.43
N ASN A 38 -37.39 -14.00 -51.44
CA ASN A 38 -37.69 -12.60 -51.39
C ASN A 38 -36.38 -11.80 -51.64
N PRO A 39 -36.28 -10.88 -52.63
CA PRO A 39 -35.01 -10.20 -52.93
C PRO A 39 -34.68 -9.03 -51.99
N ASP A 40 -35.43 -8.82 -50.90
CA ASP A 40 -35.41 -7.54 -50.16
C ASP A 40 -34.86 -7.62 -48.73
N THR A 41 -34.02 -8.61 -48.44
CA THR A 41 -33.07 -8.52 -47.33
C THR A 41 -31.70 -8.32 -47.92
N GLN A 42 -31.40 -7.08 -48.31
CA GLN A 42 -30.01 -6.64 -48.37
C GLN A 42 -29.48 -6.77 -46.95
N ASP A 43 -28.54 -7.69 -46.73
CA ASP A 43 -27.68 -7.60 -45.56
C ASP A 43 -27.15 -6.17 -45.49
N PRO A 44 -27.23 -5.49 -44.33
CA PRO A 44 -26.72 -4.13 -44.20
C PRO A 44 -25.26 -4.13 -44.69
N PRO A 45 -24.84 -3.09 -45.44
CA PRO A 45 -23.47 -3.01 -45.93
C PRO A 45 -22.51 -3.22 -44.76
N PRO A 46 -21.42 -3.99 -44.96
CA PRO A 46 -20.49 -4.28 -43.87
C PRO A 46 -19.96 -2.97 -43.29
N VAL A 47 -20.03 -2.84 -41.96
CA VAL A 47 -19.47 -1.69 -41.24
C VAL A 47 -17.97 -1.67 -41.52
N VAL A 48 -17.51 -0.58 -42.14
CA VAL A 48 -16.08 -0.39 -42.43
C VAL A 48 -15.43 0.18 -41.18
N ALA A 49 -14.43 -0.51 -40.64
CA ALA A 49 -13.64 0.00 -39.53
C ALA A 49 -12.87 1.26 -39.96
N GLY A 50 -12.95 2.31 -39.15
CA GLY A 50 -12.23 3.56 -39.41
C GLY A 50 -10.76 3.48 -38.99
N ASP A 51 -9.92 4.28 -39.64
CA ASP A 51 -8.51 4.46 -39.28
C ASP A 51 -8.41 5.49 -38.15
N GLY A 52 -8.49 5.03 -36.91
CA GLY A 52 -8.49 5.88 -35.71
C GLY A 52 -8.66 5.08 -34.42
N GLU A 53 -8.86 5.78 -33.30
CA GLU A 53 -9.10 5.15 -32.00
C GLU A 53 -9.95 6.03 -31.06
N ILE A 54 -10.60 5.36 -30.11
CA ILE A 54 -11.27 5.99 -28.97
C ILE A 54 -10.44 5.66 -27.73
N ARG A 55 -9.89 6.69 -27.09
CA ARG A 55 -9.14 6.61 -25.84
C ARG A 55 -10.06 6.88 -24.65
N MET A 56 -9.97 6.02 -23.64
CA MET A 56 -10.62 6.26 -22.35
C MET A 56 -9.66 7.02 -21.45
N LEU A 57 -9.95 8.29 -21.15
CA LEU A 57 -9.05 9.13 -20.37
C LEU A 57 -9.27 8.92 -18.86
N SER A 58 -10.53 8.82 -18.41
CA SER A 58 -10.86 8.79 -16.99
C SER A 58 -10.44 7.50 -16.28
N ASN A 59 -10.57 6.35 -16.96
CA ASN A 59 -10.16 5.07 -16.41
C ASN A 59 -9.95 4.00 -17.50
N ARG A 60 -9.65 2.78 -17.08
CA ARG A 60 -9.76 1.59 -17.93
C ARG A 60 -11.21 1.39 -18.37
N ALA A 61 -11.42 1.08 -19.64
CA ALA A 61 -12.77 1.04 -20.21
C ALA A 61 -13.72 0.07 -19.50
N ASP A 62 -13.19 -1.00 -18.91
CA ASP A 62 -13.92 -2.02 -18.16
C ASP A 62 -14.02 -1.75 -16.65
N LEU A 63 -13.49 -0.61 -16.18
CA LEU A 63 -13.47 -0.20 -14.78
C LEU A 63 -14.19 1.13 -14.52
N ILE A 64 -14.90 1.66 -15.53
CA ILE A 64 -15.61 2.93 -15.41
C ILE A 64 -16.69 2.85 -14.32
N SER A 65 -16.93 3.94 -13.58
CA SER A 65 -17.90 3.98 -12.49
C SER A 65 -18.70 5.29 -12.47
N ASP A 66 -19.81 5.31 -11.71
CA ASP A 66 -20.69 6.49 -11.52
C ASP A 66 -21.39 7.01 -12.80
N GLY A 67 -21.29 6.30 -13.93
CA GLY A 67 -22.13 6.51 -15.10
C GLY A 67 -21.64 7.60 -16.07
N ASP A 68 -20.43 8.10 -15.90
CA ASP A 68 -19.78 8.96 -16.90
C ASP A 68 -18.35 8.51 -17.20
N ALA A 69 -17.79 9.01 -18.31
CA ALA A 69 -16.42 8.72 -18.72
C ALA A 69 -15.85 9.84 -19.58
N LEU A 70 -14.64 10.30 -19.26
CA LEU A 70 -13.92 11.25 -20.12
C LEU A 70 -13.25 10.48 -21.27
N VAL A 71 -13.55 10.86 -22.52
CA VAL A 71 -13.03 10.17 -23.72
C VAL A 71 -12.36 11.14 -24.69
N GLU A 72 -11.39 10.63 -25.45
CA GLU A 72 -10.80 11.31 -26.61
C GLU A 72 -10.92 10.43 -27.86
N VAL A 73 -11.37 11.01 -28.96
CA VAL A 73 -11.50 10.36 -30.27
C VAL A 73 -10.48 10.95 -31.22
N LEU A 74 -9.70 10.05 -31.82
CA LEU A 74 -8.66 10.38 -32.79
C LEU A 74 -8.95 9.67 -34.11
N ALA A 75 -8.66 10.35 -35.21
CA ALA A 75 -8.65 9.77 -36.55
C ALA A 75 -7.27 10.03 -37.18
N GLN A 76 -6.83 9.11 -38.06
CA GLN A 76 -5.57 9.27 -38.77
C GLN A 76 -5.57 10.53 -39.65
N ASP A 77 -6.72 10.85 -40.26
CA ASP A 77 -6.99 12.14 -40.88
C ASP A 77 -7.95 12.95 -39.98
N PRO A 78 -7.48 14.01 -39.29
CA PRO A 78 -8.33 14.87 -38.46
C PRO A 78 -9.54 15.46 -39.20
N ALA A 79 -9.49 15.58 -40.54
CA ALA A 79 -10.65 16.03 -41.32
C ALA A 79 -11.84 15.07 -41.22
N GLN A 80 -11.60 13.77 -40.97
CA GLN A 80 -12.66 12.77 -40.80
C GLN A 80 -13.49 12.97 -39.52
N LEU A 81 -12.98 13.70 -38.54
CA LEU A 81 -13.72 14.05 -37.32
C LEU A 81 -14.68 15.22 -37.55
N GLN A 82 -14.58 15.95 -38.66
CA GLN A 82 -15.50 17.03 -39.00
C GLN A 82 -16.87 16.45 -39.35
N GLY A 83 -17.86 16.71 -38.49
CA GLY A 83 -19.21 16.17 -38.64
C GLY A 83 -19.35 14.70 -38.23
N ALA A 84 -18.37 14.15 -37.50
CA ALA A 84 -18.50 12.84 -36.88
C ALA A 84 -19.69 12.81 -35.92
N ARG A 85 -20.32 11.65 -35.82
CA ARG A 85 -21.48 11.40 -34.94
C ARG A 85 -21.13 10.34 -33.92
N ALA A 86 -21.44 10.57 -32.66
CA ALA A 86 -21.18 9.65 -31.57
C ALA A 86 -22.47 9.18 -30.92
N GLN A 87 -22.56 7.87 -30.65
CA GLN A 87 -23.70 7.26 -29.99
C GLN A 87 -23.24 6.27 -28.91
N VAL A 88 -23.97 6.22 -27.79
CA VAL A 88 -23.88 5.14 -26.81
C VAL A 88 -25.14 4.30 -26.92
N GLY A 89 -25.03 3.09 -27.44
CA GLY A 89 -26.20 2.31 -27.87
C GLY A 89 -27.00 3.10 -28.90
N GLU A 90 -28.25 3.44 -28.58
CA GLU A 90 -29.13 4.25 -29.44
C GLU A 90 -29.12 5.76 -29.11
N THR A 91 -28.41 6.16 -28.05
CA THR A 91 -28.41 7.55 -27.55
C THR A 91 -27.36 8.38 -28.26
N ASP A 92 -27.75 9.48 -28.91
CA ASP A 92 -26.82 10.44 -29.52
C ASP A 92 -26.09 11.25 -28.45
N VAL A 93 -24.76 11.12 -28.42
CA VAL A 93 -23.86 11.83 -27.50
C VAL A 93 -22.91 12.78 -28.25
N THR A 94 -23.16 13.03 -29.54
CA THR A 94 -22.31 13.89 -30.39
C THR A 94 -22.08 15.27 -29.78
N ALA A 95 -23.12 15.85 -29.15
CA ALA A 95 -23.04 17.17 -28.53
C ALA A 95 -22.16 17.24 -27.26
N MET A 96 -21.78 16.09 -26.69
CA MET A 96 -20.87 16.01 -25.54
C MET A 96 -19.40 16.09 -25.96
N LEU A 97 -19.10 15.86 -27.25
CA LEU A 97 -17.75 15.90 -27.80
C LEU A 97 -17.45 17.29 -28.40
N THR A 98 -16.29 17.83 -28.03
CA THR A 98 -15.79 19.12 -28.52
C THR A 98 -14.47 18.94 -29.24
N ALA A 99 -14.28 19.64 -30.36
CA ALA A 99 -13.02 19.65 -31.09
C ALA A 99 -11.91 20.30 -30.25
N THR A 100 -10.75 19.67 -30.21
CA THR A 100 -9.55 20.17 -29.54
C THR A 100 -8.64 20.91 -30.53
N ASP A 101 -7.71 21.72 -30.00
CA ASP A 101 -6.70 22.41 -30.83
C ASP A 101 -5.75 21.44 -31.55
N SER A 102 -5.62 20.19 -31.05
CA SER A 102 -4.84 19.12 -31.68
C SER A 102 -5.61 18.39 -32.80
N GLY A 103 -6.85 18.78 -33.10
CA GLY A 103 -7.66 18.15 -34.14
C GLY A 103 -8.30 16.82 -33.71
N THR A 104 -8.44 16.57 -32.41
CA THR A 104 -9.17 15.42 -31.84
C THR A 104 -10.57 15.87 -31.38
N LEU A 105 -11.43 14.93 -31.01
CA LEU A 105 -12.68 15.24 -30.28
C LEU A 105 -12.54 14.76 -28.83
N LYS A 106 -12.86 15.59 -27.84
CA LYS A 106 -12.80 15.23 -26.42
C LYS A 106 -14.10 15.60 -25.72
N GLY A 107 -14.55 14.78 -24.78
CA GLY A 107 -15.80 15.04 -24.06
C GLY A 107 -16.07 14.10 -22.90
N LEU A 108 -16.87 14.57 -21.95
CA LEU A 108 -17.40 13.76 -20.86
C LEU A 108 -18.69 13.11 -21.33
N ILE A 109 -18.65 11.80 -21.55
CA ILE A 109 -19.82 11.01 -21.94
C ILE A 109 -20.54 10.61 -20.67
N SER A 110 -21.73 11.15 -20.44
CA SER A 110 -22.55 10.86 -19.25
C SER A 110 -23.79 10.04 -19.58
N GLY A 111 -24.34 9.34 -18.59
CA GLY A 111 -25.58 8.56 -18.73
C GLY A 111 -25.33 7.13 -19.19
N LEU A 112 -24.14 6.58 -18.91
CA LEU A 112 -23.81 5.19 -19.15
C LEU A 112 -24.69 4.29 -18.27
N ALA A 113 -25.29 3.25 -18.86
CA ALA A 113 -26.05 2.26 -18.12
C ALA A 113 -25.10 1.39 -17.29
N LEU A 114 -25.56 0.79 -16.19
CA LEU A 114 -24.75 -0.22 -15.48
C LEU A 114 -24.49 -1.43 -16.40
N GLY A 115 -23.25 -1.94 -16.36
CA GLY A 115 -22.77 -3.01 -17.23
C GLY A 115 -22.20 -2.51 -18.55
N GLU A 116 -22.30 -3.34 -19.59
CA GLU A 116 -21.69 -3.08 -20.88
C GLU A 116 -22.43 -1.99 -21.67
N ASN A 117 -21.66 -1.03 -22.19
CA ASN A 117 -22.07 0.03 -23.10
C ASN A 117 -21.15 0.00 -24.32
N THR A 118 -21.66 0.38 -25.49
CA THR A 118 -20.83 0.52 -26.70
C THR A 118 -20.89 1.96 -27.19
N LEU A 119 -19.75 2.66 -27.11
CA LEU A 119 -19.54 3.96 -27.74
C LEU A 119 -19.15 3.72 -29.21
N THR A 120 -19.97 4.25 -30.11
CA THR A 120 -19.78 4.17 -31.56
C THR A 120 -19.59 5.57 -32.12
N VAL A 121 -18.48 5.82 -32.83
CA VAL A 121 -18.23 7.07 -33.54
C VAL A 121 -18.20 6.81 -35.04
N THR A 122 -19.16 7.38 -35.76
CA THR A 122 -19.19 7.36 -37.22
C THR A 122 -18.45 8.58 -37.76
N LEU A 123 -17.40 8.33 -38.54
CA LEU A 123 -16.56 9.34 -39.18
C LEU A 123 -17.22 9.90 -40.45
N ALA A 124 -16.68 10.99 -40.99
CA ALA A 124 -17.22 11.66 -42.17
C ALA A 124 -17.34 10.75 -43.41
N ASP A 125 -16.43 9.79 -43.56
CA ASP A 125 -16.39 8.81 -44.66
C ASP A 125 -17.29 7.57 -44.42
N GLN A 126 -18.11 7.60 -43.37
CA GLN A 126 -19.00 6.51 -42.92
C GLN A 126 -18.27 5.31 -42.30
N SER A 127 -16.96 5.36 -42.13
CA SER A 127 -16.25 4.37 -41.32
C SER A 127 -16.53 4.58 -39.82
N VAL A 128 -16.32 3.54 -39.01
CA VAL A 128 -16.74 3.51 -37.62
C VAL A 128 -15.60 3.13 -36.69
N LEU A 129 -15.50 3.86 -35.58
CA LEU A 129 -14.69 3.51 -34.41
C LEU A 129 -15.63 3.03 -33.30
N THR A 130 -15.27 1.94 -32.61
CA THR A 130 -16.07 1.40 -31.50
C THR A 130 -15.23 1.22 -30.25
N ARG A 131 -15.87 1.42 -29.09
CA ARG A 131 -15.30 1.13 -27.78
C ARG A 131 -16.34 0.55 -26.86
N THR A 132 -16.05 -0.62 -26.32
CA THR A 132 -16.84 -1.21 -25.23
C THR A 132 -16.41 -0.58 -23.91
N ILE A 133 -17.39 -0.18 -23.10
CA ILE A 133 -17.23 0.44 -21.79
C ILE A 133 -18.06 -0.37 -20.79
N ILE A 134 -17.49 -0.81 -19.68
CA ILE A 134 -18.24 -1.43 -18.59
C ILE A 134 -18.34 -0.41 -17.47
N ASN A 135 -19.56 0.04 -17.21
CA ASN A 135 -19.85 1.00 -16.15
C ASN A 135 -20.36 0.28 -14.90
N HIS A 136 -19.75 0.59 -13.77
CA HIS A 136 -20.03 0.02 -12.46
C HIS A 136 -20.74 1.02 -11.55
N PRO A 137 -21.44 0.57 -10.50
CA PRO A 137 -22.09 1.47 -9.56
C PRO A 137 -21.07 2.39 -8.84
N ASN A 138 -21.46 3.62 -8.51
CA ASN A 138 -20.66 4.55 -7.68
C ASN A 138 -20.28 3.95 -6.30
N GLY A 139 -21.15 3.10 -5.77
CA GLY A 139 -20.89 2.37 -4.53
C GLY A 139 -19.94 1.18 -4.68
N GLY A 140 -19.49 0.83 -5.90
CA GLY A 140 -18.80 -0.42 -6.17
C GLY A 140 -19.73 -1.65 -6.08
N PRO A 141 -19.16 -2.88 -6.11
CA PRO A 141 -17.75 -3.15 -6.42
C PRO A 141 -17.46 -2.95 -7.92
N VAL A 142 -16.21 -2.67 -8.26
CA VAL A 142 -15.71 -2.59 -9.65
C VAL A 142 -14.88 -3.82 -9.99
N PHE A 143 -13.90 -4.13 -9.16
CA PHE A 143 -13.06 -5.32 -9.22
C PHE A 143 -12.87 -6.00 -7.86
N SER A 144 -13.27 -5.37 -6.75
CA SER A 144 -13.07 -5.90 -5.39
C SER A 144 -13.90 -7.14 -5.05
N GLY A 145 -14.86 -7.50 -5.91
CA GLY A 145 -15.73 -8.65 -5.71
C GLY A 145 -16.74 -8.41 -4.59
N PRO A 146 -17.10 -9.45 -3.80
CA PRO A 146 -18.01 -9.29 -2.69
C PRO A 146 -17.58 -8.16 -1.76
N GLN A 147 -18.47 -7.19 -1.61
CA GLN A 147 -18.27 -6.09 -0.68
C GLN A 147 -18.33 -6.59 0.77
N ILE A 148 -17.59 -5.93 1.66
CA ILE A 148 -17.65 -6.20 3.11
C ILE A 148 -19.10 -6.03 3.60
N GLN A 149 -19.58 -7.02 4.35
CA GLN A 149 -20.92 -7.05 4.91
C GLN A 149 -20.89 -7.52 6.37
N PRO A 150 -21.77 -7.00 7.24
CA PRO A 150 -22.71 -5.89 6.98
C PRO A 150 -21.99 -4.54 6.74
N TRP A 151 -22.71 -3.53 6.24
CA TRP A 151 -22.16 -2.17 6.10
C TRP A 151 -23.16 -1.11 6.53
N HIS A 152 -22.80 -0.30 7.52
CA HIS A 152 -23.65 0.76 8.06
C HIS A 152 -23.33 2.12 7.43
N CYS A 153 -24.27 2.61 6.61
CA CYS A 153 -24.22 3.97 6.08
C CYS A 153 -24.58 4.99 7.16
N THR A 154 -23.62 5.84 7.57
CA THR A 154 -23.82 6.87 8.61
C THR A 154 -24.09 8.26 8.04
N ASN A 155 -24.23 8.40 6.72
CA ASN A 155 -24.54 9.67 6.08
C ASN A 155 -26.05 9.93 5.98
N GLU A 156 -26.51 11.05 6.55
CA GLU A 156 -27.93 11.43 6.56
C GLU A 156 -28.54 11.63 5.17
N GLN A 157 -27.70 11.92 4.16
CA GLN A 157 -28.12 12.18 2.78
C GLN A 157 -28.01 10.96 1.87
N ALA A 158 -27.80 9.76 2.42
CA ALA A 158 -27.77 8.52 1.63
C ALA A 158 -29.07 8.35 0.84
N VAL A 159 -28.94 8.11 -0.46
CA VAL A 159 -30.10 7.88 -1.35
C VAL A 159 -30.40 6.40 -1.58
N ASP A 160 -29.49 5.51 -1.18
CA ASP A 160 -29.61 4.07 -1.32
C ASP A 160 -28.74 3.31 -0.29
N ALA A 161 -28.79 1.97 -0.36
CA ALA A 161 -28.01 1.07 0.51
C ALA A 161 -26.51 1.00 0.15
N GLN A 162 -26.08 1.67 -0.92
CA GLN A 162 -24.67 1.81 -1.32
C GLN A 162 -24.06 3.10 -0.74
N CYS A 163 -24.75 3.73 0.20
CA CYS A 163 -24.39 5.00 0.85
C CYS A 163 -24.26 6.18 -0.14
N ASN A 164 -24.75 6.04 -1.38
CA ASN A 164 -24.56 7.07 -2.41
C ASN A 164 -25.14 8.41 -1.94
N GLN A 165 -24.41 9.48 -2.19
CA GLN A 165 -24.88 10.85 -1.97
C GLN A 165 -24.21 11.79 -2.99
N PRO A 166 -24.90 12.88 -3.38
CA PRO A 166 -24.26 13.92 -4.18
C PRO A 166 -23.03 14.51 -3.48
N ALA A 167 -22.03 14.90 -4.26
CA ALA A 167 -20.87 15.60 -3.73
C ALA A 167 -21.26 16.97 -3.14
N HIS A 168 -20.67 17.27 -1.98
CA HIS A 168 -20.83 18.53 -1.29
C HIS A 168 -19.56 19.38 -1.44
N TYR A 169 -19.75 20.67 -1.74
CA TYR A 169 -18.66 21.62 -1.93
C TYR A 169 -18.66 22.66 -0.83
N SER A 170 -17.50 22.86 -0.21
CA SER A 170 -17.24 23.96 0.71
C SER A 170 -16.00 24.72 0.28
N PHE A 171 -15.85 25.96 0.74
CA PHE A 171 -14.72 26.81 0.38
C PHE A 171 -14.02 27.31 1.63
N LYS A 172 -12.69 27.41 1.54
CA LYS A 172 -11.81 27.92 2.58
C LYS A 172 -10.87 28.95 1.97
N TYR A 173 -10.32 29.85 2.78
CA TYR A 173 -9.27 30.78 2.34
C TYR A 173 -8.20 30.93 3.43
N VAL A 174 -7.00 31.36 3.02
CA VAL A 174 -5.93 31.74 3.95
C VAL A 174 -5.94 33.27 4.15
N PRO A 175 -6.05 33.79 5.38
CA PRO A 175 -5.93 35.22 5.65
C PRO A 175 -4.52 35.78 5.34
N ALA A 176 -4.45 36.98 4.78
CA ALA A 176 -3.19 37.63 4.38
C ALA A 176 -2.24 37.88 5.54
N ASP A 177 -2.77 38.27 6.71
CA ASP A 177 -2.01 38.49 7.94
C ASP A 177 -1.44 37.18 8.51
N LYS A 178 -2.17 36.07 8.40
CA LYS A 178 -1.71 34.73 8.79
C LYS A 178 -0.58 34.24 7.90
N LEU A 179 -0.71 34.38 6.58
CA LEU A 179 0.40 34.04 5.68
C LEU A 179 1.61 34.94 5.91
N GLN A 180 1.42 36.25 6.11
CA GLN A 180 2.50 37.17 6.43
C GLN A 180 3.18 36.80 7.77
N SER A 181 2.41 36.41 8.79
CA SER A 181 2.95 35.94 10.07
C SER A 181 3.78 34.68 9.88
N LEU A 182 3.32 33.71 9.09
CA LEU A 182 4.08 32.49 8.77
C LEU A 182 5.38 32.80 8.01
N ILE A 183 5.38 33.82 7.15
CA ILE A 183 6.56 34.25 6.39
C ILE A 183 7.54 35.06 7.27
N SER A 184 7.04 35.84 8.23
CA SER A 184 7.84 36.84 8.97
C SER A 184 8.25 36.41 10.38
N ASN A 185 7.43 35.61 11.05
CA ASN A 185 7.53 35.26 12.47
C ASN A 185 7.11 33.79 12.66
N PHE A 186 8.05 32.87 12.48
CA PHE A 186 7.82 31.47 12.85
C PHE A 186 7.73 31.34 14.37
N ASP A 187 6.61 30.82 14.85
CA ASP A 187 6.38 30.47 16.24
C ASP A 187 6.48 28.94 16.38
N PRO A 188 7.45 28.39 17.14
CA PRO A 188 7.57 26.95 17.38
C PRO A 188 6.38 26.35 18.13
N GLN A 189 5.54 27.17 18.77
CA GLN A 189 4.27 26.78 19.35
C GLN A 189 3.08 27.05 18.41
N ASN A 190 3.33 27.57 17.19
CA ASN A 190 2.34 27.79 16.12
C ASN A 190 2.95 27.65 14.70
N PRO A 191 3.33 26.43 14.28
CA PRO A 191 4.34 26.21 13.23
C PRO A 191 3.82 26.14 11.78
N GLY A 192 2.52 26.26 11.51
CA GLY A 192 2.02 26.10 10.14
C GLY A 192 0.51 26.29 9.90
N LEU A 193 0.12 26.25 8.61
CA LEU A 193 -1.22 26.50 8.06
C LEU A 193 -2.40 25.58 8.50
N PRO A 194 -2.24 24.42 9.18
CA PRO A 194 -3.38 23.66 9.69
C PRO A 194 -3.98 24.38 10.91
N GLY A 195 -4.84 25.36 10.62
CA GLY A 195 -5.36 26.36 11.55
C GLY A 195 -5.45 27.77 10.94
N ALA A 196 -4.85 27.99 9.77
CA ALA A 196 -4.93 29.23 9.02
C ALA A 196 -6.10 29.28 8.03
N PHE A 197 -6.61 28.12 7.58
CA PHE A 197 -7.79 28.10 6.70
C PHE A 197 -9.04 28.54 7.46
N GLN A 198 -9.66 29.61 6.96
CA GLN A 198 -10.95 30.11 7.45
C GLN A 198 -12.05 29.76 6.45
N PRO A 199 -13.31 29.56 6.88
CA PRO A 199 -14.43 29.40 5.97
C PRO A 199 -14.53 30.57 4.98
N TYR A 200 -14.73 30.25 3.70
CA TYR A 200 -14.99 31.23 2.64
C TYR A 200 -16.44 31.05 2.17
N ASP A 201 -17.24 32.11 2.24
CA ASP A 201 -18.58 32.14 1.66
C ASP A 201 -18.52 32.86 0.30
N PRO A 202 -18.68 32.15 -0.84
CA PRO A 202 -18.70 32.79 -2.15
C PRO A 202 -19.82 33.83 -2.32
N ALA A 203 -20.92 33.72 -1.57
CA ALA A 203 -22.01 34.70 -1.61
C ALA A 203 -21.70 35.96 -0.79
N ASN A 204 -20.81 35.87 0.20
CA ASN A 204 -20.37 36.98 1.04
C ASN A 204 -18.85 36.92 1.27
N PRO A 205 -18.05 37.15 0.22
CA PRO A 205 -16.61 36.93 0.30
C PRO A 205 -15.93 37.95 1.24
N PRO A 206 -14.85 37.56 1.94
CA PRO A 206 -13.98 38.50 2.65
C PRO A 206 -13.43 39.59 1.72
N ALA A 207 -12.97 40.70 2.30
CA ALA A 207 -12.31 41.75 1.52
C ALA A 207 -11.07 41.17 0.81
N ALA A 208 -10.87 41.50 -0.47
CA ALA A 208 -9.83 40.88 -1.29
C ALA A 208 -8.41 41.05 -0.73
N ASP A 209 -8.13 42.18 -0.06
CA ASP A 209 -6.86 42.48 0.61
C ASP A 209 -6.64 41.69 1.91
N SER A 210 -7.70 41.10 2.47
CA SER A 210 -7.62 40.20 3.62
C SER A 210 -7.32 38.75 3.23
N ILE A 211 -7.38 38.41 1.94
CA ILE A 211 -7.10 37.07 1.43
C ILE A 211 -5.64 37.01 0.98
N ALA A 212 -4.91 36.01 1.45
CA ALA A 212 -3.54 35.76 1.02
C ALA A 212 -3.48 35.44 -0.48
N THR A 213 -2.36 35.77 -1.12
CA THR A 213 -2.10 35.35 -2.50
C THR A 213 -1.00 34.31 -2.53
N VAL A 214 -1.07 33.42 -3.51
CA VAL A 214 -0.07 32.37 -3.73
C VAL A 214 0.28 32.28 -5.21
N THR A 215 1.54 31.94 -5.50
CA THR A 215 2.05 31.72 -6.85
C THR A 215 2.37 30.24 -7.03
N THR A 216 1.72 29.59 -7.98
CA THR A 216 1.89 28.17 -8.29
C THR A 216 3.26 27.90 -8.91
N ASP A 217 3.64 26.63 -9.03
CA ASP A 217 4.92 26.27 -9.67
C ASP A 217 4.98 26.52 -11.19
N GLN A 218 3.84 26.84 -11.81
CA GLN A 218 3.72 27.33 -13.19
C GLN A 218 3.71 28.87 -13.28
N GLY A 219 3.91 29.57 -12.16
CA GLY A 219 3.96 31.04 -12.13
C GLY A 219 2.59 31.74 -12.13
N VAL A 220 1.49 31.00 -11.92
CA VAL A 220 0.14 31.56 -11.86
C VAL A 220 -0.11 32.10 -10.46
N THR A 221 -0.45 33.39 -10.34
CA THR A 221 -0.71 34.03 -9.05
C THR A 221 -2.20 34.23 -8.84
N VAL A 222 -2.73 33.70 -7.74
CA VAL A 222 -4.16 33.74 -7.41
C VAL A 222 -4.39 34.01 -5.91
N PRO A 223 -5.58 34.50 -5.51
CA PRO A 223 -6.07 34.38 -4.14
C PRO A 223 -6.00 32.92 -3.66
N PHE A 224 -5.50 32.72 -2.44
CA PHE A 224 -5.37 31.40 -1.81
C PHE A 224 -6.73 30.95 -1.24
N ILE A 225 -7.64 30.67 -2.16
CA ILE A 225 -8.96 30.10 -1.92
C ILE A 225 -8.91 28.62 -2.31
N VAL A 226 -9.39 27.74 -1.43
CA VAL A 226 -9.41 26.30 -1.61
C VAL A 226 -10.86 25.84 -1.67
N ARG A 227 -11.22 25.07 -2.70
CA ARG A 227 -12.46 24.29 -2.70
C ARG A 227 -12.17 22.93 -2.08
N VAL A 228 -13.02 22.52 -1.15
CA VAL A 228 -13.05 21.18 -0.55
C VAL A 228 -14.33 20.50 -1.04
N GLU A 229 -14.15 19.48 -1.85
CA GLU A 229 -15.21 18.55 -2.24
C GLU A 229 -15.19 17.34 -1.31
N THR A 230 -16.36 16.95 -0.82
CA THR A 230 -16.56 15.71 -0.07
C THR A 230 -17.70 14.93 -0.68
N GLY A 231 -17.55 13.63 -0.84
CA GLY A 231 -18.61 12.76 -1.32
C GLY A 231 -18.43 11.33 -0.85
N VAL A 232 -19.21 10.42 -1.46
CA VAL A 232 -19.17 8.99 -1.14
C VAL A 232 -18.92 8.20 -2.42
N GLN A 233 -17.92 7.33 -2.41
CA GLN A 233 -17.58 6.37 -3.46
C GLN A 233 -17.11 5.07 -2.80
N ASN A 234 -17.39 3.93 -3.43
CA ASN A 234 -17.13 2.61 -2.85
C ASN A 234 -17.74 2.43 -1.43
N ARG A 235 -18.98 2.94 -1.25
CA ARG A 235 -19.75 3.01 0.01
C ARG A 235 -19.13 3.82 1.15
N ASP A 236 -18.11 4.62 0.87
CA ASP A 236 -17.40 5.36 1.89
C ASP A 236 -16.93 6.76 1.45
N ARG A 237 -16.48 7.57 2.40
CA ARG A 237 -16.19 8.99 2.17
C ARG A 237 -14.88 9.20 1.41
N TYR A 238 -14.87 10.21 0.54
CA TYR A 238 -13.64 10.79 -0.02
C TYR A 238 -13.60 12.31 0.18
N GLN A 239 -12.41 12.88 0.05
CA GLN A 239 -12.18 14.33 0.07
C GLN A 239 -11.20 14.73 -1.04
N ILE A 240 -11.55 15.77 -1.79
CA ILE A 240 -10.68 16.40 -2.79
C ILE A 240 -10.50 17.87 -2.42
N MET A 241 -9.26 18.37 -2.42
CA MET A 241 -8.94 19.77 -2.17
C MET A 241 -8.14 20.38 -3.33
N THR A 242 -8.47 21.60 -3.74
CA THR A 242 -7.74 22.29 -4.81
C THR A 242 -7.85 23.80 -4.68
N LEU A 243 -6.84 24.54 -5.17
CA LEU A 243 -6.96 25.99 -5.36
C LEU A 243 -8.10 26.29 -6.33
N PHE A 244 -8.99 27.20 -5.97
CA PHE A 244 -10.20 27.46 -6.74
C PHE A 244 -10.50 28.95 -6.83
N GLN A 245 -10.81 29.42 -8.04
CA GLN A 245 -11.27 30.77 -8.30
C GLN A 245 -12.79 30.75 -8.50
N PRO A 246 -13.60 31.27 -7.54
CA PRO A 246 -15.06 31.18 -7.59
C PRO A 246 -15.71 31.82 -8.81
N ASP A 247 -15.06 32.82 -9.39
CA ASP A 247 -15.56 33.57 -10.54
C ASP A 247 -15.21 32.93 -11.90
N ALA A 248 -14.52 31.78 -11.88
CA ALA A 248 -14.14 31.04 -13.08
C ALA A 248 -14.83 29.67 -13.13
N PRO A 249 -15.33 29.22 -14.29
CA PRO A 249 -15.82 27.86 -14.44
C PRO A 249 -14.66 26.86 -14.35
N TRP A 250 -14.99 25.60 -14.07
CA TRP A 250 -14.07 24.47 -14.19
C TRP A 250 -14.82 23.29 -14.77
N THR A 251 -14.30 22.72 -15.86
CA THR A 251 -14.74 21.43 -16.40
C THR A 251 -13.50 20.58 -16.71
N ALA A 252 -13.67 19.27 -16.93
CA ALA A 252 -12.55 18.42 -17.34
C ALA A 252 -11.86 18.85 -18.65
N LEU A 253 -12.60 19.52 -19.54
CA LEU A 253 -12.05 20.06 -20.80
C LEU A 253 -11.38 21.42 -20.63
N HIS A 254 -11.77 22.18 -19.60
CA HIS A 254 -11.27 23.52 -19.31
C HIS A 254 -10.94 23.65 -17.82
N PRO A 255 -9.83 23.05 -17.37
CA PRO A 255 -9.39 23.19 -15.99
C PRO A 255 -8.93 24.63 -15.70
N GLN A 256 -9.07 25.08 -14.46
CA GLN A 256 -8.60 26.42 -14.09
C GLN A 256 -7.07 26.50 -14.10
N ALA A 257 -6.53 27.62 -14.58
CA ALA A 257 -5.10 27.76 -14.91
C ALA A 257 -4.14 27.59 -13.73
N GLN A 258 -4.59 27.75 -12.48
CA GLN A 258 -3.74 27.54 -11.31
C GLN A 258 -3.48 26.06 -11.01
N TRP A 259 -4.29 25.13 -11.53
CA TRP A 259 -4.02 23.72 -11.34
C TRP A 259 -2.90 23.27 -12.28
N ASN A 260 -1.86 22.69 -11.73
CA ASN A 260 -0.70 22.22 -12.48
C ASN A 260 -0.84 20.77 -12.96
N HIS A 261 -2.04 20.19 -12.85
CA HIS A 261 -2.38 18.81 -13.21
C HIS A 261 -1.67 17.74 -12.36
N LYS A 262 -1.22 18.08 -11.15
CA LYS A 262 -0.56 17.14 -10.24
C LYS A 262 -1.47 16.80 -9.08
N LEU A 263 -1.35 15.57 -8.60
CA LEU A 263 -2.14 15.04 -7.49
C LEU A 263 -1.24 14.59 -6.33
N LEU A 264 -1.59 14.98 -5.11
CA LEU A 264 -1.05 14.42 -3.87
C LEU A 264 -2.13 13.61 -3.15
N ILE A 265 -1.93 12.31 -3.00
CA ILE A 265 -2.81 11.43 -2.22
C ILE A 265 -2.24 11.28 -0.82
N HIS A 266 -3.02 11.58 0.22
CA HIS A 266 -2.60 11.42 1.61
C HIS A 266 -3.40 10.33 2.33
N HIS A 267 -2.67 9.50 3.08
CA HIS A 267 -3.18 8.31 3.76
C HIS A 267 -3.13 8.44 5.29
N GLY A 268 -3.92 7.61 5.96
CA GLY A 268 -3.95 7.50 7.41
C GLY A 268 -3.15 6.29 7.89
N GLY A 269 -2.65 6.37 9.12
CA GLY A 269 -1.93 5.31 9.81
C GLY A 269 -2.83 4.31 10.53
N ASN A 270 -2.19 3.49 11.38
CA ASN A 270 -2.80 2.36 12.08
C ASN A 270 -3.21 1.22 11.11
N VAL A 271 -3.74 0.13 11.65
CA VAL A 271 -4.32 -1.01 10.92
C VAL A 271 -5.62 -1.41 11.61
N GLY A 272 -6.67 -1.67 10.85
CA GLY A 272 -7.94 -2.08 11.44
C GLY A 272 -9.04 -2.30 10.41
N VAL A 273 -10.13 -2.87 10.91
CA VAL A 273 -11.36 -3.14 10.16
C VAL A 273 -12.46 -2.16 10.54
N SER A 274 -13.42 -1.98 9.65
CA SER A 274 -14.68 -1.34 9.98
C SER A 274 -15.84 -1.90 9.16
N TYR A 275 -17.05 -1.86 9.71
CA TYR A 275 -18.28 -2.31 9.05
C TYR A 275 -19.27 -1.15 8.81
N GLY A 276 -18.75 0.07 8.64
CA GLY A 276 -19.52 1.27 8.32
C GLY A 276 -18.61 2.39 7.84
N MET A 277 -19.19 3.53 7.47
CA MET A 277 -18.43 4.63 6.85
C MET A 277 -17.37 5.24 7.78
N GLY A 278 -16.18 5.47 7.23
CA GLY A 278 -15.06 6.15 7.90
C GLY A 278 -14.97 7.64 7.56
N ASN A 279 -13.82 8.23 7.89
CA ASN A 279 -13.46 9.59 7.50
C ASN A 279 -12.16 9.58 6.69
N PRO A 280 -12.04 10.37 5.61
CA PRO A 280 -10.80 10.53 4.89
C PRO A 280 -9.73 11.15 5.83
N PRO A 281 -8.54 10.55 5.92
CA PRO A 281 -7.45 11.09 6.74
C PRO A 281 -6.98 12.44 6.19
N ASN A 282 -6.65 13.37 7.09
CA ASN A 282 -6.37 14.77 6.73
C ASN A 282 -5.06 15.29 7.36
N GLY A 283 -3.94 14.62 7.03
CA GLY A 283 -2.59 14.96 7.49
C GLY A 283 -1.57 13.90 7.09
N ASP A 284 -0.29 14.28 7.00
CA ASP A 284 0.82 13.35 6.67
C ASP A 284 1.04 12.26 7.74
N LEU A 285 0.66 12.56 8.99
CA LEU A 285 0.76 11.70 10.16
C LEU A 285 -0.62 11.32 10.74
N ALA A 286 -1.70 11.57 9.99
CA ALA A 286 -3.07 11.32 10.45
C ALA A 286 -3.22 9.87 10.93
N GLY A 287 -3.78 9.67 12.13
CA GLY A 287 -3.93 8.34 12.73
C GLY A 287 -2.64 7.70 13.28
N THR A 288 -1.49 8.36 13.16
CA THR A 288 -0.21 7.93 13.80
C THR A 288 0.25 8.83 14.94
N ALA A 289 -0.27 10.07 14.99
CA ALA A 289 -0.04 11.02 16.06
C ALA A 289 -1.40 11.64 16.46
N PRO A 290 -1.53 12.17 17.70
CA PRO A 290 -2.76 12.85 18.12
C PRO A 290 -3.13 13.98 17.16
N ASP A 291 -4.42 14.19 16.91
CA ASP A 291 -4.90 15.31 16.08
C ASP A 291 -4.27 16.63 16.54
N GLY A 292 -3.60 17.33 15.61
CA GLY A 292 -2.87 18.56 15.91
C GLY A 292 -1.40 18.37 16.27
N ALA A 293 -0.87 17.14 16.34
CA ALA A 293 0.58 16.90 16.34
C ALA A 293 1.22 17.19 14.96
N GLU A 294 0.42 17.18 13.87
CA GLU A 294 0.85 17.63 12.53
C GLU A 294 1.28 19.10 12.52
N PHE A 295 0.81 19.87 13.49
CA PHE A 295 1.14 21.28 13.69
C PHE A 295 2.65 21.53 13.81
N LEU A 296 3.42 20.56 14.33
CA LEU A 296 4.87 20.68 14.56
C LEU A 296 5.75 20.10 13.46
N LEU A 297 5.21 19.31 12.53
CA LEU A 297 6.00 18.39 11.68
C LEU A 297 5.96 18.67 10.17
N GLY A 298 5.47 19.84 9.78
CA GLY A 298 5.35 20.24 8.37
C GLY A 298 4.11 19.62 7.73
N ASP A 299 3.54 20.33 6.75
CA ASP A 299 2.28 19.94 6.11
C ASP A 299 2.47 19.92 4.59
N SER A 300 2.65 18.72 4.02
CA SER A 300 2.80 18.56 2.57
C SER A 300 1.53 18.94 1.81
N ILE A 301 0.35 18.85 2.43
CA ILE A 301 -0.96 19.15 1.81
C ILE A 301 -1.05 20.65 1.50
N SER A 302 -0.80 21.50 2.50
CA SER A 302 -0.82 22.96 2.29
C SER A 302 0.24 23.42 1.27
N VAL A 303 1.41 22.80 1.28
CA VAL A 303 2.47 23.10 0.30
C VAL A 303 2.07 22.67 -1.10
N ALA A 304 1.48 21.47 -1.25
CA ALA A 304 0.97 20.98 -2.52
C ALA A 304 -0.07 21.94 -3.09
N LEU A 305 -1.08 22.31 -2.29
CA LEU A 305 -2.12 23.28 -2.67
C LEU A 305 -1.49 24.61 -3.11
N GLY A 306 -0.57 25.16 -2.32
CA GLY A 306 0.11 26.42 -2.66
C GLY A 306 0.92 26.36 -3.96
N ARG A 307 1.42 25.19 -4.34
CA ARG A 307 2.13 24.98 -5.62
C ARG A 307 1.21 24.70 -6.80
N GLY A 308 -0.10 24.59 -6.58
CA GLY A 308 -1.10 24.33 -7.61
C GLY A 308 -1.46 22.85 -7.79
N PHE A 309 -1.08 21.97 -6.85
CA PHE A 309 -1.54 20.58 -6.85
C PHE A 309 -3.00 20.51 -6.40
N MET A 310 -3.65 19.42 -6.77
CA MET A 310 -4.85 18.93 -6.10
C MET A 310 -4.44 17.89 -5.05
N THR A 311 -5.21 17.75 -3.98
CA THR A 311 -5.03 16.66 -3.01
C THR A 311 -6.25 15.76 -2.95
N LEU A 312 -6.04 14.48 -2.64
CA LEU A 312 -7.07 13.46 -2.53
C LEU A 312 -6.85 12.62 -1.28
N SER A 313 -7.94 12.24 -0.63
CA SER A 313 -7.93 11.17 0.36
C SER A 313 -9.25 10.39 0.35
N THR A 314 -9.19 9.10 0.60
CA THR A 314 -10.34 8.21 0.70
C THR A 314 -10.32 7.52 2.07
N ALA A 315 -11.48 7.34 2.68
CA ALA A 315 -11.60 6.61 3.95
C ALA A 315 -11.21 5.14 3.78
N GLN A 316 -11.58 4.50 2.66
CA GLN A 316 -11.12 3.15 2.31
C GLN A 316 -9.60 3.06 2.07
N GLY A 317 -8.93 4.17 1.73
CA GLY A 317 -7.47 4.25 1.62
C GLY A 317 -6.75 4.47 2.94
N ASN A 318 -7.48 4.53 4.06
CA ASN A 318 -6.94 4.62 5.42
C ASN A 318 -6.81 3.22 6.02
N LEU A 319 -5.58 2.74 6.25
CA LEU A 319 -5.36 1.38 6.71
C LEU A 319 -5.93 1.11 8.11
N GLY A 320 -5.99 2.13 8.98
CA GLY A 320 -6.63 2.03 10.28
C GLY A 320 -8.15 1.87 10.24
N HIS A 321 -8.76 2.09 9.07
CA HIS A 321 -10.19 1.91 8.83
C HIS A 321 -10.49 0.68 7.96
N ASN A 322 -9.62 0.41 6.98
CA ASN A 322 -9.76 -0.66 6.01
C ASN A 322 -8.37 -1.19 5.64
N GLU A 323 -8.00 -2.36 6.17
CA GLU A 323 -6.78 -3.07 5.82
C GLU A 323 -6.88 -3.86 4.51
N ASN A 324 -8.10 -4.01 3.97
CA ASN A 324 -8.32 -4.71 2.71
C ASN A 324 -7.72 -3.91 1.54
N LEU A 325 -6.55 -4.36 1.08
CA LEU A 325 -5.80 -3.78 -0.04
C LEU A 325 -6.67 -3.57 -1.29
N VAL A 326 -7.59 -4.50 -1.58
CA VAL A 326 -8.33 -4.49 -2.84
C VAL A 326 -9.37 -3.38 -2.83
N THR A 327 -10.14 -3.24 -1.74
CA THR A 327 -11.11 -2.14 -1.58
C THR A 327 -10.42 -0.79 -1.45
N ALA A 328 -9.23 -0.74 -0.82
CA ALA A 328 -8.40 0.44 -0.79
C ALA A 328 -7.99 0.87 -2.21
N ALA A 329 -7.44 -0.05 -3.02
CA ALA A 329 -7.05 0.21 -4.40
C ALA A 329 -8.24 0.64 -5.27
N GLU A 330 -9.39 -0.01 -5.12
CA GLU A 330 -10.62 0.33 -5.84
C GLU A 330 -11.09 1.75 -5.51
N SER A 331 -11.09 2.13 -4.23
CA SER A 331 -11.49 3.49 -3.82
C SER A 331 -10.58 4.57 -4.40
N LEU A 332 -9.27 4.32 -4.46
CA LEU A 332 -8.28 5.24 -5.01
C LEU A 332 -8.43 5.36 -6.53
N MET A 333 -8.69 4.24 -7.20
CA MET A 333 -8.98 4.20 -8.62
C MET A 333 -10.23 5.03 -8.96
N MET A 334 -11.34 4.81 -8.25
CA MET A 334 -12.61 5.52 -8.50
C MET A 334 -12.50 7.01 -8.20
N ALA A 335 -11.80 7.37 -7.12
CA ALA A 335 -11.61 8.77 -6.78
C ALA A 335 -10.68 9.51 -7.77
N LYS A 336 -9.69 8.81 -8.36
CA LYS A 336 -8.88 9.35 -9.46
C LYS A 336 -9.70 9.50 -10.74
N GLU A 337 -10.53 8.53 -11.08
CA GLU A 337 -11.48 8.61 -12.20
C GLU A 337 -12.36 9.85 -12.07
N ARG A 338 -12.96 10.06 -10.89
CA ARG A 338 -13.74 11.26 -10.58
C ARG A 338 -12.96 12.55 -10.79
N ILE A 339 -11.69 12.61 -10.37
CA ILE A 339 -10.86 13.80 -10.61
C ILE A 339 -10.73 14.06 -12.10
N ILE A 340 -10.57 13.03 -12.92
CA ILE A 340 -10.40 13.19 -14.36
C ILE A 340 -11.70 13.64 -15.02
N GLU A 341 -12.85 13.11 -14.62
CA GLU A 341 -14.17 13.47 -15.16
C GLU A 341 -14.64 14.87 -14.76
N GLN A 342 -14.33 15.29 -13.54
CA GLN A 342 -14.79 16.58 -13.01
C GLN A 342 -13.77 17.70 -13.22
N TYR A 343 -12.47 17.38 -13.18
CA TYR A 343 -11.40 18.37 -13.16
C TYR A 343 -10.42 18.30 -14.32
N GLY A 344 -10.20 17.13 -14.92
CA GLY A 344 -9.35 16.96 -16.10
C GLY A 344 -8.15 16.03 -15.84
N GLU A 345 -7.33 15.85 -16.87
CA GLU A 345 -6.23 14.86 -16.87
C GLU A 345 -5.09 15.21 -15.91
N LEU A 346 -4.38 14.18 -15.44
CA LEU A 346 -3.24 14.27 -14.53
C LEU A 346 -1.91 14.11 -15.28
N ARG A 347 -0.89 14.84 -14.83
CA ARG A 347 0.51 14.63 -15.22
C ARG A 347 1.16 13.51 -14.42
N TYR A 348 0.93 13.47 -13.12
CA TYR A 348 1.40 12.40 -12.23
C TYR A 348 0.79 12.51 -10.83
N THR A 349 0.83 11.39 -10.09
CA THR A 349 0.31 11.26 -8.73
C THR A 349 1.43 10.91 -7.74
N ILE A 350 1.50 11.63 -6.62
CA ILE A 350 2.40 11.37 -5.48
C ILE A 350 1.56 10.87 -4.30
N GLY A 351 1.99 9.79 -3.64
CA GLY A 351 1.44 9.36 -2.35
C GLY A 351 2.24 9.93 -1.17
N THR A 352 1.57 10.16 -0.04
CA THR A 352 2.21 10.47 1.26
C THR A 352 1.49 9.79 2.42
N GLY A 353 2.22 9.34 3.43
CA GLY A 353 1.63 8.79 4.66
C GLY A 353 2.61 8.02 5.54
N CYS A 354 2.28 7.94 6.83
CA CYS A 354 3.08 7.27 7.86
C CYS A 354 2.47 5.92 8.27
N SER A 355 3.30 4.94 8.64
CA SER A 355 2.85 3.67 9.23
C SER A 355 1.87 2.93 8.32
N GLY A 356 0.60 2.77 8.71
CA GLY A 356 -0.46 2.25 7.85
C GLY A 356 -0.58 2.96 6.49
N GLY A 357 -0.33 4.28 6.45
CA GLY A 357 -0.33 5.05 5.20
C GLY A 357 0.84 4.70 4.30
N SER A 358 1.97 4.24 4.85
CA SER A 358 3.07 3.71 4.06
C SER A 358 2.77 2.32 3.51
N ILE A 359 2.02 1.51 4.26
CA ILE A 359 1.59 0.18 3.82
C ILE A 359 0.61 0.30 2.66
N THR A 360 -0.43 1.13 2.77
CA THR A 360 -1.43 1.31 1.69
C THR A 360 -0.73 1.69 0.38
N GLN A 361 0.14 2.70 0.42
CA GLN A 361 0.90 3.14 -0.75
C GLN A 361 1.73 2.02 -1.37
N GLN A 362 2.48 1.28 -0.55
CA GLN A 362 3.40 0.25 -1.03
C GLN A 362 2.67 -1.01 -1.53
N HIS A 363 1.63 -1.46 -0.81
CA HIS A 363 0.76 -2.54 -1.27
C HIS A 363 0.13 -2.19 -2.62
N VAL A 364 -0.48 -1.00 -2.74
CA VAL A 364 -1.18 -0.58 -3.96
C VAL A 364 -0.19 -0.40 -5.11
N ALA A 365 0.99 0.17 -4.86
CA ALA A 365 2.02 0.28 -5.89
C ALA A 365 2.50 -1.10 -6.40
N ASN A 366 2.58 -2.10 -5.52
CA ASN A 366 2.99 -3.46 -5.88
C ASN A 366 1.87 -4.27 -6.56
N ALA A 367 0.62 -4.18 -6.09
CA ALA A 367 -0.50 -4.99 -6.59
C ALA A 367 -1.33 -4.30 -7.70
N TYR A 368 -1.37 -2.97 -7.72
CA TYR A 368 -2.15 -2.15 -8.67
C TYR A 368 -1.28 -1.02 -9.26
N PRO A 369 -0.18 -1.37 -9.96
CA PRO A 369 0.76 -0.39 -10.50
C PRO A 369 0.10 0.60 -11.46
N GLY A 370 0.53 1.86 -11.39
CA GLY A 370 0.00 2.98 -12.18
C GLY A 370 -0.90 3.94 -11.40
N ILE A 371 -1.40 3.54 -10.21
CA ILE A 371 -2.13 4.45 -9.31
C ILE A 371 -1.20 5.58 -8.82
N TYR A 372 0.06 5.27 -8.48
CA TYR A 372 1.08 6.24 -8.09
C TYR A 372 2.22 6.30 -9.11
N GLN A 373 2.79 7.50 -9.27
CA GLN A 373 4.05 7.72 -9.98
C GLN A 373 5.21 7.98 -9.01
N GLY A 374 4.96 8.34 -7.75
CA GLY A 374 6.01 8.45 -6.72
C GLY A 374 5.45 8.31 -5.30
N LEU A 375 6.26 7.76 -4.39
CA LEU A 375 5.86 7.49 -3.00
C LEU A 375 6.70 8.29 -2.00
N ILE A 376 6.03 8.92 -1.05
CA ILE A 376 6.64 9.50 0.15
C ILE A 376 6.14 8.68 1.33
N VAL A 377 6.97 7.77 1.81
CA VAL A 377 6.61 6.89 2.94
C VAL A 377 7.29 7.39 4.19
N GLN A 378 6.61 7.32 5.32
CA GLN A 378 7.11 7.80 6.61
C GLN A 378 6.89 6.73 7.67
N CYS A 379 7.77 6.66 8.68
CA CYS A 379 7.71 5.62 9.72
C CYS A 379 7.30 4.24 9.17
N SER A 380 7.89 3.90 8.01
CA SER A 380 7.37 2.93 7.05
C SER A 380 7.27 1.49 7.58
N TYR A 381 6.28 0.75 7.09
CA TYR A 381 6.23 -0.71 7.02
C TYR A 381 5.94 -1.12 5.56
N PRO A 382 6.48 -2.25 5.06
CA PRO A 382 6.22 -2.68 3.69
C PRO A 382 4.82 -3.27 3.45
N ASP A 383 4.27 -3.96 4.44
CA ASP A 383 2.97 -4.65 4.38
C ASP A 383 2.38 -4.99 5.77
N VAL A 384 1.11 -5.42 5.78
CA VAL A 384 0.42 -5.90 6.99
C VAL A 384 0.91 -7.28 7.42
N TRP A 385 1.13 -8.22 6.48
CA TRP A 385 1.13 -9.65 6.80
C TRP A 385 2.49 -10.22 7.23
N THR A 386 3.59 -9.60 6.82
CA THR A 386 4.92 -9.85 7.38
C THR A 386 5.08 -9.14 8.73
N THR A 387 4.44 -7.97 8.91
CA THR A 387 4.34 -7.26 10.19
C THR A 387 3.50 -8.03 11.21
N ALA A 388 2.35 -8.57 10.80
CA ALA A 388 1.49 -9.41 11.63
C ALA A 388 2.21 -10.68 12.10
N THR A 389 3.08 -11.23 11.23
CA THR A 389 3.93 -12.37 11.59
C THR A 389 4.92 -12.01 12.70
N GLN A 390 5.59 -10.86 12.58
CA GLN A 390 6.48 -10.34 13.63
C GLN A 390 5.72 -10.07 14.93
N PHE A 391 4.52 -9.49 14.86
CA PHE A 391 3.73 -9.16 16.05
C PHE A 391 3.14 -10.40 16.71
N ALA A 392 2.77 -11.44 15.94
CA ALA A 392 2.41 -12.75 16.49
C ALA A 392 3.59 -13.39 17.26
N ASP A 393 4.80 -13.32 16.70
CA ASP A 393 6.01 -13.80 17.41
C ASP A 393 6.26 -12.99 18.70
N TYR A 394 6.04 -11.67 18.68
CA TYR A 394 6.10 -10.82 19.88
C TYR A 394 5.08 -11.20 20.93
N HIS A 395 3.82 -11.40 20.53
CA HIS A 395 2.74 -11.79 21.42
C HIS A 395 3.03 -13.12 22.13
N LEU A 396 3.49 -14.14 21.38
CA LEU A 396 3.84 -15.45 21.94
C LEU A 396 5.02 -15.37 22.91
N LEU A 397 6.05 -14.60 22.60
CA LEU A 397 7.18 -14.35 23.49
C LEU A 397 6.74 -13.59 24.75
N SER A 398 5.88 -12.58 24.60
CA SER A 398 5.32 -11.80 25.72
C SER A 398 4.50 -12.69 26.66
N HIS A 399 3.62 -13.53 26.11
CA HIS A 399 2.88 -14.53 26.87
C HIS A 399 3.83 -15.49 27.62
N TYR A 400 4.87 -16.02 26.95
CA TYR A 400 5.85 -16.91 27.57
C TYR A 400 6.63 -16.27 28.72
N PHE A 401 7.06 -15.00 28.56
CA PHE A 401 7.79 -14.28 29.60
C PHE A 401 6.89 -13.75 30.74
N GLY A 402 5.56 -13.87 30.59
CA GLY A 402 4.58 -13.39 31.56
C GLY A 402 4.39 -11.87 31.50
N ASN A 403 4.68 -11.25 30.35
CA ASN A 403 4.37 -9.86 30.08
C ASN A 403 2.86 -9.76 29.93
N ARG A 404 2.20 -9.13 30.90
CA ARG A 404 0.73 -9.06 30.90
C ARG A 404 0.26 -7.99 29.94
N ILE A 405 -0.72 -8.35 29.12
CA ILE A 405 -1.53 -7.43 28.36
C ILE A 405 -2.38 -6.63 29.38
N PRO A 406 -2.30 -5.30 29.39
CA PRO A 406 -3.16 -4.48 30.23
C PRO A 406 -4.61 -4.58 29.74
N GLU A 407 -5.55 -4.82 30.65
CA GLU A 407 -6.98 -4.89 30.34
C GLU A 407 -7.60 -3.49 30.15
N SER A 408 -6.84 -2.43 30.44
CA SER A 408 -7.23 -1.03 30.22
C SER A 408 -6.03 -0.11 29.93
N PRO A 409 -6.23 1.05 29.29
CA PRO A 409 -5.17 2.05 29.08
C PRO A 409 -4.51 2.54 30.38
N GLU A 410 -5.21 2.47 31.52
CA GLU A 410 -4.70 2.84 32.85
C GLU A 410 -3.72 1.78 33.37
N ASP A 411 -3.94 0.50 33.03
CA ASP A 411 -3.07 -0.63 33.37
C ASP A 411 -1.77 -0.64 32.57
N MET A 412 -1.68 0.06 31.42
CA MET A 412 -0.44 0.16 30.65
C MET A 412 0.73 0.68 31.49
N VAL A 413 0.48 1.67 32.35
CA VAL A 413 1.52 2.27 33.21
C VAL A 413 2.02 1.27 34.25
N ASP A 414 1.15 0.39 34.74
CA ASP A 414 1.52 -0.66 35.70
C ASP A 414 2.14 -1.88 35.02
N VAL A 415 1.78 -2.17 33.77
CA VAL A 415 2.50 -3.12 32.90
C VAL A 415 3.93 -2.64 32.67
N PHE A 416 4.14 -1.38 32.31
CA PHE A 416 5.49 -0.79 32.19
C PHE A 416 6.30 -0.93 33.48
N LYS A 417 5.70 -0.76 34.66
CA LYS A 417 6.38 -1.00 35.94
C LYS A 417 6.63 -2.49 36.21
N SER A 418 5.69 -3.36 35.85
CA SER A 418 5.78 -4.81 36.08
C SER A 418 6.84 -5.50 35.22
N VAL A 419 7.07 -4.99 34.01
CA VAL A 419 8.09 -5.42 33.05
C VAL A 419 9.50 -5.27 33.64
N PHE A 420 9.75 -4.24 34.44
CA PHE A 420 11.01 -4.10 35.19
C PHE A 420 11.14 -5.08 36.38
N SER A 421 10.16 -5.93 36.65
CA SER A 421 10.08 -6.78 37.85
C SER A 421 9.77 -8.27 37.63
N SER A 422 9.52 -8.73 36.39
CA SER A 422 9.15 -10.13 36.10
C SER A 422 10.37 -11.08 36.09
N GLY A 423 10.50 -11.88 37.16
CA GLY A 423 11.68 -12.71 37.45
C GLY A 423 11.80 -14.06 36.74
N VAL A 424 11.40 -14.19 35.46
CA VAL A 424 11.53 -15.46 34.70
C VAL A 424 12.83 -15.51 33.89
N VAL A 425 13.20 -14.39 33.25
CA VAL A 425 14.49 -14.13 32.59
C VAL A 425 14.81 -12.66 32.85
N PRO A 426 16.03 -12.25 33.26
CA PRO A 426 16.33 -10.85 33.50
C PRO A 426 16.02 -10.00 32.26
N LEU A 427 15.41 -8.81 32.44
CA LEU A 427 15.04 -7.87 31.37
C LEU A 427 16.17 -7.67 30.33
N VAL A 428 17.43 -7.74 30.78
CA VAL A 428 18.64 -7.61 29.95
C VAL A 428 18.80 -8.69 28.87
N GLN A 429 18.14 -9.85 28.99
CA GLN A 429 18.23 -10.96 28.04
C GLN A 429 17.04 -11.05 27.09
N TRP A 430 15.98 -10.26 27.28
CA TRP A 430 14.82 -10.25 26.37
C TRP A 430 15.15 -9.78 24.95
N PRO A 431 16.02 -8.78 24.75
CA PRO A 431 16.45 -8.40 23.40
C PRO A 431 17.07 -9.55 22.61
N ALA A 432 17.66 -10.52 23.30
CA ALA A 432 18.25 -11.71 22.70
C ALA A 432 17.20 -12.66 22.08
N PHE A 433 15.92 -12.53 22.43
CA PHE A 433 14.81 -13.28 21.84
C PHE A 433 13.99 -12.45 20.86
N TYR A 434 13.68 -11.21 21.24
CA TYR A 434 12.86 -10.32 20.42
C TYR A 434 13.61 -9.78 19.19
N GLY A 435 14.94 -9.74 19.24
CA GLY A 435 15.75 -8.95 18.31
C GLY A 435 15.71 -7.44 18.61
N HIS A 436 14.97 -7.04 19.65
CA HIS A 436 14.63 -5.67 19.98
C HIS A 436 14.65 -5.41 21.50
N LEU A 437 14.93 -4.17 21.94
CA LEU A 437 14.57 -3.69 23.29
C LEU A 437 13.11 -4.03 23.66
N PRO A 438 12.83 -4.48 24.89
CA PRO A 438 11.56 -5.09 25.26
C PRO A 438 10.34 -4.15 25.22
N LEU A 439 10.54 -2.83 25.20
CA LEU A 439 9.45 -1.85 25.15
C LEU A 439 8.66 -1.92 23.83
N ASN A 440 9.35 -2.11 22.70
CA ASN A 440 8.70 -2.13 21.40
C ASN A 440 7.75 -3.34 21.22
N PRO A 441 8.18 -4.60 21.46
CA PRO A 441 7.27 -5.75 21.41
C PRO A 441 6.02 -5.58 22.27
N ILE A 442 6.16 -5.00 23.47
CA ILE A 442 5.03 -4.78 24.39
C ILE A 442 4.10 -3.69 23.86
N VAL A 443 4.63 -2.56 23.42
CA VAL A 443 3.81 -1.47 22.87
C VAL A 443 3.10 -1.92 21.59
N SER A 444 3.79 -2.68 20.73
CA SER A 444 3.21 -3.26 19.52
C SER A 444 2.06 -4.22 19.83
N ASP A 445 2.28 -5.11 20.81
CA ASP A 445 1.28 -6.07 21.26
C ASP A 445 0.04 -5.36 21.81
N VAL A 446 0.22 -4.39 22.71
CA VAL A 446 -0.91 -3.66 23.31
C VAL A 446 -1.65 -2.76 22.31
N ALA A 447 -0.92 -2.10 21.41
CA ALA A 447 -1.52 -1.10 20.52
C ALA A 447 -2.18 -1.71 19.28
N PHE A 448 -1.68 -2.84 18.77
CA PHE A 448 -2.08 -3.34 17.45
C PHE A 448 -2.56 -4.79 17.43
N PHE A 449 -2.09 -5.65 18.36
CA PHE A 449 -2.54 -7.04 18.39
C PHE A 449 -4.04 -7.20 18.66
N PRO A 450 -4.72 -6.33 19.44
CA PRO A 450 -6.17 -6.40 19.61
C PRO A 450 -6.99 -6.41 18.31
N ALA A 451 -6.49 -5.76 17.25
CA ALA A 451 -7.16 -5.74 15.95
C ALA A 451 -7.16 -7.12 15.26
N ALA A 452 -6.27 -8.04 15.66
CA ALA A 452 -6.20 -9.38 15.09
C ALA A 452 -7.31 -10.31 15.62
N TYR A 453 -7.82 -10.07 16.83
CA TYR A 453 -8.85 -10.91 17.43
C TYR A 453 -10.16 -10.86 16.64
N PRO A 454 -10.85 -12.01 16.43
CA PRO A 454 -12.15 -12.05 15.75
C PRO A 454 -13.31 -11.58 16.62
N ASP A 455 -13.16 -11.60 17.94
CA ASP A 455 -14.15 -11.29 18.97
C ASP A 455 -13.91 -9.90 19.61
N GLN A 456 -13.54 -8.92 18.78
CA GLN A 456 -13.30 -7.55 19.27
C GLN A 456 -14.52 -7.00 20.02
N ALA A 457 -14.28 -6.45 21.21
CA ALA A 457 -15.32 -5.90 22.06
C ALA A 457 -16.07 -4.71 21.42
N ASP A 458 -15.38 -3.93 20.58
CA ASP A 458 -15.95 -2.88 19.74
C ASP A 458 -15.55 -3.15 18.30
N CYS A 459 -16.52 -3.52 17.45
CA CYS A 459 -16.30 -3.74 16.02
C CYS A 459 -16.64 -2.43 15.28
N PRO A 460 -15.66 -1.62 14.86
CA PRO A 460 -15.91 -0.23 14.52
C PRO A 460 -16.89 -0.07 13.36
N GLY A 461 -17.85 0.83 13.50
CA GLY A 461 -18.83 1.14 12.45
C GLY A 461 -19.92 0.08 12.28
N LEU A 462 -19.89 -1.03 13.02
CA LEU A 462 -20.96 -2.02 13.00
C LEU A 462 -22.27 -1.44 13.55
N GLU A 463 -23.40 -1.78 12.95
CA GLU A 463 -24.71 -1.36 13.43
C GLU A 463 -25.05 -2.03 14.79
N GLU A 464 -25.73 -1.30 15.67
CA GLU A 464 -26.15 -1.81 16.97
C GLU A 464 -27.06 -3.05 16.81
N GLY A 465 -26.79 -4.08 17.60
CA GLY A 465 -27.60 -5.31 17.62
C GLY A 465 -27.17 -6.39 16.62
N VAL A 466 -26.13 -6.16 15.81
CA VAL A 466 -25.47 -7.24 15.06
C VAL A 466 -24.64 -8.09 16.03
N PRO A 467 -24.90 -9.42 16.15
CA PRO A 467 -24.12 -10.27 17.03
C PRO A 467 -22.67 -10.40 16.56
N VAL A 468 -21.72 -10.02 17.41
CA VAL A 468 -20.28 -10.25 17.21
C VAL A 468 -19.96 -11.68 17.65
N TYR A 469 -18.95 -12.26 17.01
CA TYR A 469 -18.45 -13.59 17.32
C TYR A 469 -17.97 -13.69 18.77
N ASP A 470 -18.35 -14.77 19.44
CA ASP A 470 -17.81 -15.22 20.72
C ASP A 470 -17.72 -16.74 20.64
N ALA A 471 -16.54 -17.30 20.92
CA ALA A 471 -16.27 -18.71 20.65
C ALA A 471 -17.18 -19.68 21.42
N ASP A 472 -17.70 -19.27 22.58
CA ASP A 472 -18.51 -20.12 23.47
C ASP A 472 -20.01 -19.83 23.35
N ASN A 473 -20.38 -18.55 23.30
CA ASN A 473 -21.75 -18.08 23.46
C ASN A 473 -22.39 -17.66 22.14
N GLN A 474 -21.59 -17.20 21.16
CA GLN A 474 -22.07 -16.70 19.88
C GLN A 474 -21.15 -17.14 18.71
N PRO A 475 -20.94 -18.46 18.49
CA PRO A 475 -19.96 -18.95 17.52
C PRO A 475 -20.36 -18.65 16.06
N ASP A 476 -21.62 -18.37 15.78
CA ASP A 476 -22.14 -17.98 14.47
C ASP A 476 -22.08 -16.45 14.20
N GLY A 477 -21.66 -15.65 15.19
CA GLY A 477 -21.56 -14.19 15.09
C GLY A 477 -20.57 -13.70 14.03
N LEU A 478 -20.59 -12.39 13.78
CA LEU A 478 -19.67 -11.71 12.87
C LEU A 478 -18.26 -11.71 13.47
N ARG A 479 -17.30 -12.28 12.74
CA ARG A 479 -15.88 -12.22 13.10
C ARG A 479 -15.31 -10.90 12.60
N CYS A 480 -14.81 -10.08 13.52
CA CYS A 480 -14.32 -8.73 13.26
C CYS A 480 -12.78 -8.65 13.17
N GLY A 481 -12.08 -9.77 12.96
CA GLY A 481 -10.61 -9.80 12.94
C GLY A 481 -10.02 -9.55 11.54
N LEU A 482 -8.75 -9.14 11.49
CA LEU A 482 -8.05 -8.82 10.24
C LEU A 482 -8.09 -9.95 9.19
N LEU A 483 -8.10 -11.21 9.62
CA LEU A 483 -8.15 -12.36 8.72
C LEU A 483 -9.48 -12.41 7.97
N ASP A 484 -10.60 -12.28 8.69
CA ASP A 484 -11.93 -12.46 8.11
C ASP A 484 -12.33 -11.30 7.19
N TYR A 485 -11.71 -10.14 7.36
CA TYR A 485 -11.84 -9.01 6.44
C TYR A 485 -11.12 -9.22 5.09
N MET A 486 -10.24 -10.21 5.01
CA MET A 486 -9.49 -10.63 3.81
C MET A 486 -10.04 -11.92 3.18
N ALA A 487 -11.26 -12.33 3.53
CA ALA A 487 -11.86 -13.62 3.14
C ALA A 487 -11.78 -13.93 1.64
N SER A 488 -12.02 -12.94 0.75
CA SER A 488 -11.93 -13.15 -0.70
C SER A 488 -10.47 -13.30 -1.18
N GLN A 489 -9.52 -12.65 -0.52
CA GLN A 489 -8.10 -12.79 -0.81
C GLN A 489 -7.53 -14.12 -0.30
N PHE A 490 -7.75 -14.48 0.96
CA PHE A 490 -7.10 -15.64 1.58
C PHE A 490 -7.86 -16.94 1.38
N GLY A 491 -9.19 -16.87 1.35
CA GLY A 491 -10.03 -18.03 1.15
C GLY A 491 -10.25 -18.88 2.40
N PRO A 492 -11.04 -19.95 2.25
CA PRO A 492 -11.41 -20.83 3.34
C PRO A 492 -10.24 -21.76 3.74
N ARG A 493 -10.31 -22.25 4.98
CA ARG A 493 -9.50 -23.34 5.53
C ARG A 493 -9.95 -24.70 5.02
N ASP A 494 -9.01 -25.65 4.97
CA ASP A 494 -9.31 -27.04 4.62
C ASP A 494 -10.19 -27.69 5.72
N PRO A 495 -11.30 -28.36 5.38
CA PRO A 495 -12.14 -29.06 6.35
C PRO A 495 -11.40 -30.07 7.25
N ALA A 496 -10.25 -30.59 6.81
CA ALA A 496 -9.41 -31.48 7.60
C ALA A 496 -8.79 -30.81 8.84
N VAL A 497 -8.72 -29.47 8.89
CA VAL A 497 -8.13 -28.69 9.98
C VAL A 497 -9.14 -27.76 10.67
N TRP A 498 -10.44 -27.94 10.40
CA TRP A 498 -11.49 -27.13 11.02
C TRP A 498 -11.52 -27.29 12.54
N SER A 499 -11.63 -26.15 13.22
CA SER A 499 -11.92 -26.05 14.65
C SER A 499 -13.29 -26.68 14.99
N ALA A 500 -13.56 -26.87 16.27
CA ALA A 500 -14.86 -27.37 16.73
C ALA A 500 -16.02 -26.44 16.31
N ASN A 501 -15.79 -25.12 16.31
CA ASN A 501 -16.77 -24.13 15.89
C ASN A 501 -17.03 -24.18 14.38
N GLU A 502 -15.99 -24.29 13.54
CA GLU A 502 -16.17 -24.47 12.09
C GLU A 502 -16.95 -25.76 11.76
N GLN A 503 -16.64 -26.87 12.45
CA GLN A 503 -17.38 -28.12 12.31
C GLN A 503 -18.85 -28.00 12.75
N LEU A 504 -19.10 -27.34 13.88
CA LEU A 504 -20.45 -27.09 14.42
C LEU A 504 -21.29 -26.28 13.42
N LEU A 505 -20.71 -25.24 12.86
CA LEU A 505 -21.37 -24.32 11.92
C LEU A 505 -21.45 -24.89 10.50
N SER A 506 -20.70 -25.97 10.21
CA SER A 506 -20.55 -26.52 8.86
C SER A 506 -20.10 -25.46 7.83
N ARG A 507 -19.25 -24.52 8.27
CA ARG A 507 -18.65 -23.47 7.44
C ARG A 507 -17.21 -23.23 7.87
N SER A 508 -16.37 -22.82 6.93
CA SER A 508 -14.99 -22.43 7.20
C SER A 508 -14.91 -21.02 7.76
N PHE A 509 -13.91 -20.76 8.61
CA PHE A 509 -13.36 -19.42 8.83
C PHE A 509 -12.29 -19.10 7.79
N THR A 510 -11.77 -17.87 7.78
CA THR A 510 -10.74 -17.46 6.83
C THR A 510 -9.38 -18.09 7.17
N GLY A 511 -8.63 -18.49 6.14
CA GLY A 511 -7.33 -19.14 6.32
C GLY A 511 -6.25 -18.21 6.85
N ILE A 512 -5.31 -18.79 7.61
CA ILE A 512 -4.24 -18.08 8.31
C ILE A 512 -2.94 -18.15 7.48
N PRO A 513 -2.36 -17.03 7.01
CA PRO A 513 -1.09 -17.01 6.28
C PRO A 513 0.15 -16.91 7.19
N LEU A 514 -0.01 -17.17 8.50
CA LEU A 514 1.01 -17.07 9.55
C LEU A 514 1.43 -18.47 10.01
N ASP A 515 2.72 -18.68 10.26
CA ASP A 515 3.27 -19.98 10.67
C ASP A 515 4.45 -19.78 11.62
N ASN A 516 4.56 -20.53 12.70
CA ASN A 516 5.78 -20.55 13.53
C ASN A 516 6.37 -21.96 13.74
N ALA A 517 5.98 -22.93 12.90
CA ALA A 517 6.52 -24.28 12.93
C ALA A 517 7.99 -24.27 12.47
N GLY A 518 8.88 -24.86 13.28
CA GLY A 518 10.31 -24.93 12.98
C GLY A 518 11.13 -23.68 13.30
N VAL A 519 10.49 -22.56 13.69
CA VAL A 519 11.19 -21.33 14.10
C VAL A 519 11.91 -21.55 15.44
N GLN A 520 13.21 -21.24 15.46
CA GLN A 520 14.11 -21.42 16.60
C GLN A 520 14.37 -20.09 17.31
N TYR A 521 13.45 -19.66 18.17
CA TYR A 521 13.55 -18.38 18.87
C TYR A 521 14.81 -18.31 19.74
N GLY A 522 15.63 -17.27 19.54
CA GLY A 522 16.89 -17.06 20.26
C GLY A 522 18.10 -17.85 19.74
N LEU A 523 18.04 -18.44 18.53
CA LEU A 523 19.17 -19.22 17.99
C LEU A 523 20.46 -18.38 17.86
N GLY A 524 20.39 -17.20 17.24
CA GLY A 524 21.55 -16.31 17.12
C GLY A 524 22.11 -15.90 18.49
N ALA A 525 21.24 -15.65 19.46
CA ALA A 525 21.64 -15.35 20.83
C ALA A 525 22.34 -16.53 21.54
N LEU A 526 21.87 -17.76 21.28
CA LEU A 526 22.53 -18.97 21.77
C LEU A 526 23.92 -19.10 21.15
N GLN A 527 24.03 -18.93 19.83
CA GLN A 527 25.30 -19.02 19.10
C GLN A 527 26.30 -17.96 19.57
N ALA A 528 25.82 -16.75 19.90
CA ALA A 528 26.61 -15.67 20.45
C ALA A 528 26.97 -15.83 21.95
N GLY A 529 26.42 -16.84 22.64
CA GLY A 529 26.68 -17.06 24.08
C GLY A 529 25.93 -16.11 25.02
N VAL A 530 24.89 -15.43 24.53
CA VAL A 530 24.09 -14.46 25.31
C VAL A 530 23.07 -15.16 26.21
N ILE A 531 22.56 -16.31 25.76
CA ILE A 531 21.61 -17.17 26.50
C ILE A 531 22.18 -18.59 26.66
N THR A 532 21.70 -19.32 27.66
CA THR A 532 22.09 -20.72 27.87
C THR A 532 21.29 -21.67 26.99
N GLY A 533 21.83 -22.87 26.76
CA GLY A 533 21.12 -23.94 26.07
C GLY A 533 19.82 -24.34 26.78
N ASP A 534 19.79 -24.28 28.11
CA ASP A 534 18.57 -24.55 28.88
C ASP A 534 17.50 -23.47 28.66
N GLN A 535 17.89 -22.19 28.60
CA GLN A 535 16.98 -21.09 28.27
C GLN A 535 16.41 -21.25 26.86
N PHE A 536 17.27 -21.55 25.87
CA PHE A 536 16.88 -21.79 24.49
C PHE A 536 15.87 -22.96 24.36
N LEU A 537 16.16 -24.10 24.99
CA LEU A 537 15.27 -25.27 24.99
C LEU A 537 13.95 -24.98 25.72
N ALA A 538 13.98 -24.21 26.80
CA ALA A 538 12.78 -23.88 27.58
C ALA A 538 11.80 -23.00 26.81
N VAL A 539 12.28 -21.97 26.12
CA VAL A 539 11.46 -21.09 25.26
C VAL A 539 10.86 -21.92 24.13
N ASN A 540 11.69 -22.58 23.33
CA ASN A 540 11.21 -23.28 22.12
C ASN A 540 10.27 -24.45 22.40
N ARG A 541 10.35 -25.05 23.59
CA ARG A 541 9.43 -26.12 24.04
C ARG A 541 8.04 -25.60 24.42
N ASN A 542 7.93 -24.38 24.94
CA ASN A 542 6.72 -23.90 25.62
C ASN A 542 6.13 -22.62 25.02
N ILE A 543 6.73 -22.08 23.94
CA ILE A 543 6.26 -20.84 23.31
C ILE A 543 4.88 -20.97 22.64
N GLY A 544 4.49 -22.19 22.23
CA GLY A 544 3.19 -22.46 21.62
C GLY A 544 2.95 -21.75 20.28
N GLY A 545 1.68 -21.48 20.00
CA GLY A 545 1.20 -20.82 18.79
C GLY A 545 -0.17 -20.19 19.01
N LEU A 546 -0.81 -19.82 17.91
CA LEU A 546 -2.10 -19.16 17.84
C LEU A 546 -3.12 -20.06 17.14
N SER A 547 -4.33 -20.10 17.69
CA SER A 547 -5.47 -20.82 17.13
C SER A 547 -6.10 -20.04 15.96
N VAL A 548 -7.19 -20.55 15.39
CA VAL A 548 -7.99 -19.80 14.38
C VAL A 548 -8.66 -18.55 14.96
N ASP A 549 -8.82 -18.52 16.27
CA ASP A 549 -9.38 -17.38 16.99
C ASP A 549 -8.30 -16.43 17.51
N ILE A 550 -7.04 -16.64 17.11
CA ILE A 550 -5.88 -15.84 17.54
C ILE A 550 -5.57 -15.98 19.05
N ASP A 551 -6.23 -16.93 19.72
CA ASP A 551 -5.91 -17.33 21.09
C ASP A 551 -4.64 -18.17 21.17
N PHE A 552 -3.93 -18.04 22.28
CA PHE A 552 -2.79 -18.91 22.59
C PHE A 552 -3.22 -20.38 22.65
N GLN A 553 -2.41 -21.25 22.04
CA GLN A 553 -2.51 -22.70 22.19
C GLN A 553 -1.12 -23.34 22.36
N PRO A 554 -1.00 -24.51 23.01
CA PRO A 554 0.28 -25.19 23.19
C PRO A 554 0.96 -25.59 21.87
N GLU A 555 0.17 -25.88 20.84
CA GLU A 555 0.64 -26.24 19.51
C GLU A 555 1.06 -25.01 18.70
N ARG A 556 2.15 -25.15 17.92
CA ARG A 556 2.61 -24.11 17.02
C ARG A 556 1.57 -23.79 15.94
N THR A 557 1.48 -22.52 15.54
CA THR A 557 0.67 -22.04 14.42
C THR A 557 1.20 -22.65 13.13
N VAL A 558 0.30 -23.23 12.33
CA VAL A 558 0.61 -23.76 11.01
C VAL A 558 -0.21 -23.00 9.98
N ALA A 559 0.46 -22.36 9.01
CA ALA A 559 -0.25 -21.61 7.98
C ALA A 559 -1.10 -22.52 7.07
N ASP A 560 -2.27 -22.04 6.68
CA ASP A 560 -3.12 -22.65 5.68
C ASP A 560 -2.50 -22.49 4.28
N PRO A 561 -2.23 -23.58 3.53
CA PRO A 561 -1.50 -23.48 2.26
C PRO A 561 -2.14 -22.57 1.21
N GLN A 562 -3.48 -22.54 1.14
CA GLN A 562 -4.20 -21.67 0.20
C GLN A 562 -4.05 -20.19 0.60
N ALA A 563 -4.30 -19.85 1.87
CA ALA A 563 -4.15 -18.49 2.38
C ALA A 563 -2.71 -17.98 2.24
N LEU A 564 -1.72 -18.82 2.57
CA LEU A 564 -0.30 -18.48 2.43
C LEU A 564 0.07 -18.21 0.97
N SER A 565 -0.33 -19.08 0.03
CA SER A 565 -0.05 -18.85 -1.40
C SER A 565 -0.75 -17.61 -1.92
N ASN A 566 -1.99 -17.39 -1.48
CA ASN A 566 -2.76 -16.23 -1.89
C ASN A 566 -2.19 -14.93 -1.33
N ALA A 567 -1.64 -14.92 -0.11
CA ALA A 567 -1.03 -13.73 0.48
C ALA A 567 0.10 -13.16 -0.38
N TYR A 568 0.96 -14.01 -0.97
CA TYR A 568 1.96 -13.56 -1.95
C TYR A 568 1.32 -13.18 -3.29
N ARG A 569 0.40 -14.01 -3.79
CA ARG A 569 -0.25 -13.82 -5.09
C ARG A 569 -0.97 -12.49 -5.20
N THR A 570 -1.72 -12.10 -4.17
CA THR A 570 -2.55 -10.89 -4.18
C THR A 570 -1.76 -9.62 -3.87
N GLY A 571 -0.50 -9.74 -3.44
CA GLY A 571 0.32 -8.63 -2.99
C GLY A 571 0.02 -8.18 -1.55
N ALA A 572 -0.77 -8.95 -0.80
CA ALA A 572 -0.96 -8.73 0.64
C ALA A 572 0.38 -8.87 1.39
N ILE A 573 1.25 -9.78 0.96
CA ILE A 573 2.69 -9.71 1.26
C ILE A 573 3.36 -8.92 0.14
N ASN A 574 3.98 -7.80 0.48
CA ASN A 574 4.63 -6.94 -0.50
C ASN A 574 6.01 -7.47 -0.87
N THR A 575 6.12 -8.16 -1.99
CA THR A 575 7.38 -8.71 -2.53
C THR A 575 8.21 -7.69 -3.32
N ALA A 576 7.70 -6.47 -3.52
CA ALA A 576 8.29 -5.39 -4.33
C ALA A 576 8.49 -5.70 -5.83
N GLU A 577 7.87 -6.77 -6.36
CA GLU A 577 8.04 -7.23 -7.74
C GLU A 577 7.66 -6.19 -8.81
N HIS A 578 6.74 -5.26 -8.49
CA HIS A 578 6.21 -4.29 -9.46
C HIS A 578 6.55 -2.83 -9.14
N MET A 579 7.59 -2.60 -8.34
CA MET A 579 7.91 -1.26 -7.82
C MET A 579 9.05 -0.52 -8.57
N ALA A 580 9.68 -1.14 -9.56
CA ALA A 580 10.80 -0.56 -10.32
C ALA A 580 10.46 0.76 -11.04
N ASN A 581 9.19 0.95 -11.41
CA ASN A 581 8.71 2.14 -12.12
C ASN A 581 8.38 3.31 -11.17
N VAL A 582 8.58 3.17 -9.86
CA VAL A 582 8.12 4.14 -8.86
C VAL A 582 9.29 4.59 -7.98
N PRO A 583 9.67 5.88 -8.01
CA PRO A 583 10.58 6.46 -7.02
C PRO A 583 9.96 6.51 -5.63
N ILE A 584 10.80 6.28 -4.61
CA ILE A 584 10.41 6.21 -3.20
C ILE A 584 11.36 7.11 -2.39
N ILE A 585 10.79 8.05 -1.64
CA ILE A 585 11.50 8.77 -0.57
C ILE A 585 10.94 8.27 0.76
N ASP A 586 11.78 7.58 1.54
CA ASP A 586 11.44 7.07 2.86
C ASP A 586 11.95 8.04 3.94
N LEU A 587 11.04 8.56 4.75
CA LEU A 587 11.30 9.50 5.83
C LEU A 587 11.32 8.75 7.16
N ARG A 588 12.47 8.83 7.85
CA ARG A 588 12.69 8.06 9.06
C ARG A 588 13.38 8.86 10.16
N GLY A 589 12.92 8.64 11.38
CA GLY A 589 13.53 9.13 12.61
C GLY A 589 14.23 8.06 13.42
N LEU A 590 14.80 8.49 14.55
CA LEU A 590 15.19 7.58 15.63
C LEU A 590 14.01 6.69 16.02
N ASP A 591 14.29 5.41 16.25
CA ASP A 591 13.29 4.48 16.79
C ASP A 591 12.95 4.91 18.23
N PRO A 592 11.69 5.28 18.52
CA PRO A 592 11.29 5.64 19.88
C PRO A 592 10.99 4.42 20.77
N GLY A 593 11.12 3.19 20.26
CA GLY A 593 10.81 1.96 20.96
C GLY A 593 9.29 1.69 21.06
N ILE A 594 8.52 2.18 20.09
CA ILE A 594 7.04 2.15 20.08
C ILE A 594 6.48 1.67 18.72
N ALA A 595 6.68 0.39 18.41
CA ALA A 595 6.26 -0.30 17.17
C ALA A 595 7.01 0.05 15.88
N HIS A 596 7.46 1.29 15.70
CA HIS A 596 7.87 1.82 14.40
C HIS A 596 9.39 1.73 14.14
N ASP A 597 9.88 0.49 14.07
CA ASP A 597 11.29 0.22 13.83
C ASP A 597 11.80 0.84 12.54
N ALA A 598 12.97 1.49 12.60
CA ALA A 598 13.62 1.98 11.39
C ALA A 598 14.03 0.84 10.46
N TYR A 599 14.19 -0.38 10.99
CA TYR A 599 14.44 -1.64 10.27
C TYR A 599 13.62 -1.79 8.98
N HIS A 600 12.34 -1.42 9.01
CA HIS A 600 11.40 -1.58 7.90
C HIS A 600 11.80 -0.82 6.63
N SER A 601 12.53 0.29 6.75
CA SER A 601 13.05 1.02 5.59
C SER A 601 14.09 0.18 4.82
N TRP A 602 14.96 -0.53 5.54
CA TRP A 602 15.95 -1.44 4.95
C TRP A 602 15.37 -2.78 4.54
N GLN A 603 14.34 -3.26 5.24
CA GLN A 603 13.54 -4.41 4.80
C GLN A 603 12.96 -4.15 3.40
N MET A 604 12.35 -2.98 3.17
CA MET A 604 11.86 -2.61 1.83
C MET A 604 13.01 -2.51 0.81
N ARG A 605 14.14 -1.90 1.21
CA ARG A 605 15.33 -1.81 0.35
C ARG A 605 15.85 -3.18 -0.09
N ALA A 606 15.88 -4.13 0.83
CA ALA A 606 16.30 -5.51 0.56
C ALA A 606 15.32 -6.22 -0.38
N ARG A 607 14.01 -5.98 -0.24
CA ARG A 607 12.99 -6.50 -1.16
C ARG A 607 13.16 -5.94 -2.57
N LEU A 608 13.42 -4.64 -2.72
CA LEU A 608 13.77 -4.03 -4.02
C LEU A 608 15.03 -4.67 -4.60
N GLN A 609 16.11 -4.75 -3.83
CA GLN A 609 17.36 -5.38 -4.26
C GLN A 609 17.15 -6.82 -4.74
N LYS A 610 16.31 -7.60 -4.04
CA LYS A 610 15.97 -8.99 -4.39
C LYS A 610 15.10 -9.09 -5.64
N ALA A 611 14.10 -8.22 -5.78
CA ALA A 611 13.10 -8.30 -6.85
C ALA A 611 13.60 -7.77 -8.20
N GLN A 612 14.33 -6.64 -8.20
CA GLN A 612 14.76 -5.94 -9.43
C GLN A 612 16.28 -5.88 -9.60
N GLY A 613 17.07 -6.30 -8.61
CA GLY A 613 18.55 -6.34 -8.69
C GLY A 613 19.26 -5.03 -8.35
N TYR A 614 18.52 -3.98 -8.01
CA TYR A 614 19.01 -2.67 -7.57
C TYR A 614 17.95 -2.00 -6.68
N PHE A 615 18.31 -0.93 -5.98
CA PHE A 615 17.38 -0.14 -5.16
C PHE A 615 17.49 1.36 -5.41
N ASP A 616 18.07 1.77 -6.55
CA ASP A 616 18.32 3.16 -6.89
C ASP A 616 17.05 4.02 -7.00
N ASN A 617 15.88 3.39 -7.13
CA ASN A 617 14.58 4.07 -7.05
C ASN A 617 14.14 4.39 -5.61
N GLN A 618 14.87 3.98 -4.56
CA GLN A 618 14.61 4.34 -3.17
C GLN A 618 15.71 5.24 -2.60
N VAL A 619 15.32 6.22 -1.79
CA VAL A 619 16.23 6.95 -0.88
C VAL A 619 15.65 6.99 0.52
N ILE A 620 16.52 6.95 1.52
CA ILE A 620 16.16 7.03 2.94
C ILE A 620 16.70 8.34 3.50
N TRP A 621 15.81 9.16 4.05
CA TRP A 621 16.15 10.39 4.77
C TRP A 621 15.99 10.13 6.25
N TYR A 622 17.13 10.00 6.91
CA TYR A 622 17.21 9.68 8.32
C TYR A 622 17.53 10.93 9.13
N GLY A 623 16.71 11.25 10.13
CA GLY A 623 16.88 12.43 10.96
C GLY A 623 16.71 12.18 12.46
N ALA A 624 16.94 13.22 13.24
CA ALA A 624 16.98 13.15 14.70
C ALA A 624 15.60 13.18 15.37
N ILE A 625 14.54 13.60 14.68
CA ILE A 625 13.18 13.61 15.22
C ILE A 625 12.60 12.20 15.13
N PRO A 626 12.17 11.58 16.26
CA PRO A 626 11.59 10.23 16.23
C PRO A 626 10.41 10.12 15.25
N LEU A 627 10.29 8.96 14.59
CA LEU A 627 9.30 8.67 13.52
C LEU A 627 9.44 9.52 12.25
N ALA A 628 9.32 10.85 12.37
CA ALA A 628 9.22 11.78 11.25
C ALA A 628 10.57 12.18 10.63
N GLY A 629 11.69 11.94 11.32
CA GLY A 629 13.03 12.33 10.90
C GLY A 629 13.33 13.81 11.10
N ASP A 630 12.50 14.69 10.56
CA ASP A 630 12.59 16.15 10.69
C ASP A 630 11.22 16.82 10.53
N THR A 631 11.06 18.00 11.14
CA THR A 631 9.86 18.83 11.04
C THR A 631 9.53 19.35 9.64
N THR A 632 10.44 19.20 8.67
CA THR A 632 10.27 19.70 7.31
C THR A 632 10.38 18.61 6.24
N PHE A 633 10.67 17.37 6.63
CA PHE A 633 10.95 16.29 5.69
C PHE A 633 9.79 15.99 4.75
N ALA A 634 8.54 15.93 5.23
CA ALA A 634 7.38 15.70 4.38
C ALA A 634 7.26 16.76 3.27
N THR A 635 7.41 18.04 3.63
CA THR A 635 7.44 19.16 2.69
C THR A 635 8.61 19.09 1.71
N GLN A 636 9.84 18.83 2.21
CA GLN A 636 11.02 18.73 1.36
C GLN A 636 10.94 17.54 0.40
N ALA A 637 10.40 16.41 0.85
CA ALA A 637 10.21 15.20 0.07
C ALA A 637 9.23 15.46 -1.08
N LEU A 638 8.13 16.18 -0.82
CA LEU A 638 7.20 16.59 -1.88
C LEU A 638 7.91 17.39 -2.98
N LEU A 639 8.73 18.37 -2.62
CA LEU A 639 9.45 19.19 -3.61
C LEU A 639 10.50 18.38 -4.39
N VAL A 640 11.20 17.46 -3.72
CA VAL A 640 12.20 16.60 -4.35
C VAL A 640 11.54 15.56 -5.24
N MET A 641 10.44 14.96 -4.81
CA MET A 641 9.65 14.01 -5.60
C MET A 641 9.05 14.68 -6.82
N ASP A 642 8.45 15.87 -6.66
CA ASP A 642 7.94 16.67 -7.78
C ASP A 642 9.03 16.95 -8.82
N ARG A 643 10.24 17.27 -8.36
CA ARG A 643 11.40 17.46 -9.24
C ARG A 643 11.82 16.18 -9.94
N TRP A 644 11.82 15.05 -9.23
CA TRP A 644 12.18 13.75 -9.78
C TRP A 644 11.20 13.34 -10.89
N LEU A 645 9.90 13.40 -10.62
CA LEU A 645 8.86 13.10 -11.60
C LEU A 645 8.87 14.10 -12.78
N SER A 646 9.10 15.39 -12.52
CA SER A 646 9.24 16.37 -13.60
C SER A 646 10.44 16.08 -14.52
N ASN A 647 11.55 15.54 -13.99
CA ASN A 647 12.69 15.15 -14.82
C ASN A 647 12.33 13.91 -15.67
N VAL A 648 11.69 12.90 -15.07
CA VAL A 648 11.22 11.69 -15.80
C VAL A 648 10.23 12.06 -16.90
N GLU A 649 9.30 12.97 -16.62
CA GLU A 649 8.34 13.47 -17.60
C GLU A 649 9.01 14.23 -18.75
N ALA A 650 10.08 14.97 -18.45
CA ALA A 650 10.86 15.69 -19.46
C ALA A 650 11.76 14.78 -20.29
N ASP A 651 12.04 13.54 -19.84
CA ASP A 651 12.83 12.59 -20.60
C ASP A 651 12.01 11.98 -21.76
N THR A 652 12.28 12.49 -22.96
CA THR A 652 11.68 12.01 -24.21
C THR A 652 12.37 10.77 -24.79
N SER A 653 13.33 10.16 -24.08
CA SER A 653 13.99 8.94 -24.52
C SER A 653 13.02 7.77 -24.62
N SER A 654 13.41 6.74 -25.38
CA SER A 654 12.69 5.47 -25.47
C SER A 654 13.04 4.50 -24.34
N ALA A 655 13.70 4.97 -23.27
CA ALA A 655 14.00 4.15 -22.10
C ALA A 655 12.70 3.72 -21.39
N SER A 656 12.72 2.58 -20.71
CA SER A 656 11.58 2.17 -19.89
C SER A 656 11.38 3.12 -18.72
N VAL A 657 10.16 3.18 -18.16
CA VAL A 657 9.88 4.03 -16.98
C VAL A 657 10.87 3.75 -15.85
N ALA A 658 11.13 2.48 -15.52
CA ALA A 658 12.14 2.11 -14.51
C ALA A 658 13.55 2.68 -14.80
N GLN A 659 13.99 2.67 -16.07
CA GLN A 659 15.28 3.24 -16.45
C GLN A 659 15.30 4.76 -16.27
N LYS A 660 14.22 5.44 -16.65
CA LYS A 660 14.06 6.90 -16.46
C LYS A 660 14.05 7.27 -14.99
N VAL A 661 13.31 6.53 -14.16
CA VAL A 661 13.28 6.74 -12.70
C VAL A 661 14.69 6.73 -12.11
N VAL A 662 15.55 5.81 -12.52
CA VAL A 662 16.94 5.78 -12.04
C VAL A 662 17.77 6.90 -12.66
N ALA A 663 17.70 7.10 -13.98
CA ALA A 663 18.55 8.04 -14.72
C ALA A 663 18.25 9.52 -14.40
N ASP A 664 16.98 9.85 -14.17
CA ASP A 664 16.48 11.21 -13.97
C ASP A 664 16.37 11.62 -12.50
N LYS A 665 16.92 10.79 -11.60
CA LYS A 665 17.00 11.02 -10.16
C LYS A 665 17.75 12.33 -9.87
N PRO A 666 17.09 13.33 -9.25
CA PRO A 666 17.74 14.60 -8.96
C PRO A 666 18.75 14.42 -7.83
N VAL A 667 19.82 15.22 -7.82
CA VAL A 667 20.88 15.16 -6.79
C VAL A 667 20.36 15.32 -5.35
N GLN A 668 19.21 15.98 -5.18
CA GLN A 668 18.54 16.15 -3.89
C GLN A 668 17.81 14.88 -3.41
N ALA A 669 17.40 14.01 -4.34
CA ALA A 669 16.86 12.67 -4.07
C ALA A 669 18.05 11.73 -3.86
N ARG A 670 18.73 11.89 -2.73
CA ARG A 670 19.81 11.00 -2.29
C ARG A 670 19.51 10.57 -0.87
N ASP A 671 20.18 9.52 -0.42
CA ASP A 671 20.22 9.16 0.99
C ASP A 671 20.72 10.36 1.81
N ARG A 672 20.05 10.67 2.93
CA ARG A 672 20.34 11.85 3.78
C ARG A 672 20.48 11.44 5.24
N CYS A 673 21.43 12.07 5.92
CA CYS A 673 21.66 11.87 7.33
C CYS A 673 21.69 13.22 8.07
N LEU A 674 20.74 13.47 8.96
CA LEU A 674 20.79 14.62 9.87
C LEU A 674 21.11 14.13 11.29
N SER A 675 22.39 14.17 11.66
CA SER A 675 22.86 13.74 12.98
C SER A 675 22.55 14.77 14.07
N VAL A 676 22.41 14.33 15.33
CA VAL A 676 22.29 15.23 16.49
C VAL A 676 23.50 16.19 16.62
N ALA A 677 24.67 15.80 16.10
CA ALA A 677 25.86 16.64 16.10
C ALA A 677 25.69 17.92 15.25
N SER A 678 24.90 17.89 14.17
CA SER A 678 24.61 19.10 13.38
C SER A 678 23.64 20.07 14.05
N LEU A 679 22.95 19.66 15.13
CA LEU A 679 22.15 20.55 15.98
C LEU A 679 23.00 21.26 17.05
N LEU A 680 24.21 20.78 17.30
CA LEU A 680 25.14 21.31 18.32
C LEU A 680 26.23 22.23 17.74
N ASP A 681 26.46 22.18 16.43
CA ASP A 681 27.26 23.18 15.74
C ASP A 681 26.43 24.45 15.53
N GLU A 682 26.95 25.61 15.96
CA GLU A 682 26.29 26.91 15.86
C GLU A 682 26.08 27.34 14.39
N GLY A 683 25.05 26.80 13.76
CA GLY A 683 24.62 27.12 12.40
C GLY A 683 23.12 27.00 12.30
N ILE A 684 22.45 28.14 12.11
CA ILE A 684 20.99 28.29 12.01
C ILE A 684 20.41 27.25 11.03
N VAL A 685 19.75 26.22 11.56
CA VAL A 685 18.83 25.37 10.79
C VAL A 685 17.57 26.19 10.58
N PRO A 686 17.18 26.54 9.33
CA PRO A 686 15.96 27.32 9.12
C PRO A 686 14.77 26.39 9.36
N PHE A 687 14.21 26.46 10.56
CA PHE A 687 12.96 25.80 10.97
C PHE A 687 11.70 26.32 10.25
N THR A 688 11.89 27.18 9.24
CA THR A 688 10.82 27.63 8.36
C THR A 688 10.97 26.91 7.02
N GLY A 689 10.02 26.02 6.70
CA GLY A 689 9.85 25.46 5.35
C GLY A 689 9.51 26.49 4.26
N ASN A 690 9.99 27.73 4.37
CA ASN A 690 9.63 28.83 3.49
C ASN A 690 10.63 29.02 2.36
N ILE A 691 10.21 28.60 1.17
CA ILE A 691 10.15 29.39 -0.09
C ILE A 691 11.48 29.87 -0.72
N LEU A 692 12.63 29.83 -0.03
CA LEU A 692 13.92 30.27 -0.58
C LEU A 692 15.06 29.37 -0.08
N TYR A 693 15.36 28.28 -0.80
CA TYR A 693 16.66 27.62 -0.65
C TYR A 693 17.60 28.00 -1.81
N PRO A 694 18.81 28.51 -1.51
CA PRO A 694 19.89 28.59 -2.47
C PRO A 694 20.34 27.17 -2.82
N LYS A 695 20.55 26.90 -4.11
CA LYS A 695 21.09 25.63 -4.62
C LYS A 695 22.39 25.28 -3.89
N PRO A 696 22.49 24.17 -3.13
CA PRO A 696 23.79 23.62 -2.80
C PRO A 696 24.23 22.77 -3.99
N VAL A 697 24.93 23.39 -4.94
CA VAL A 697 25.77 22.67 -5.89
C VAL A 697 27.19 22.83 -5.37
N VAL A 698 27.76 21.78 -4.79
CA VAL A 698 29.21 21.66 -4.70
C VAL A 698 29.66 21.16 -6.07
N PRO A 699 30.31 21.99 -6.91
CA PRO A 699 30.72 21.55 -8.24
C PRO A 699 31.86 20.54 -8.10
N GLY A 700 31.66 19.31 -8.61
CA GLY A 700 32.75 18.35 -8.83
C GLY A 700 32.70 17.05 -8.01
N LEU A 701 31.72 16.87 -7.11
CA LEU A 701 31.44 15.58 -6.48
C LEU A 701 30.17 15.02 -7.11
N ASP A 702 30.28 13.90 -7.82
CA ASP A 702 29.13 13.11 -8.25
C ASP A 702 28.78 12.14 -7.13
N PRO A 703 27.72 12.39 -6.34
CA PRO A 703 27.37 11.56 -5.19
C PRO A 703 26.90 10.16 -5.61
N THR A 704 26.62 9.94 -6.89
CA THR A 704 26.25 8.64 -7.45
C THR A 704 27.44 7.69 -7.60
N LEU A 705 28.68 8.18 -7.42
CA LEU A 705 29.91 7.38 -7.55
C LEU A 705 30.31 6.62 -6.28
N LEU A 706 29.63 6.84 -5.15
CA LEU A 706 29.84 6.03 -3.95
C LEU A 706 28.81 4.91 -3.91
N PRO A 707 29.22 3.62 -3.88
CA PRO A 707 28.28 2.54 -3.76
C PRO A 707 27.52 2.67 -2.44
N SER A 708 26.20 2.67 -2.51
CA SER A 708 25.36 2.56 -1.31
C SER A 708 25.70 1.26 -0.59
N PRO A 709 25.76 1.27 0.75
CA PRO A 709 25.98 0.05 1.51
C PRO A 709 24.87 -0.97 1.23
N PRO A 710 25.18 -2.28 1.35
CA PRO A 710 24.17 -3.31 1.18
C PRO A 710 23.03 -3.11 2.22
N PRO A 711 21.77 -3.44 1.88
CA PRO A 711 20.63 -3.24 2.78
C PRO A 711 20.83 -3.86 4.16
N GLU A 712 21.52 -4.99 4.22
CA GLU A 712 21.86 -5.74 5.42
C GLU A 712 22.74 -4.95 6.38
N ALA A 713 23.50 -3.96 5.90
CA ALA A 713 24.33 -3.12 6.75
C ALA A 713 23.50 -2.10 7.56
N GLY A 714 22.23 -1.87 7.20
CA GLY A 714 21.34 -0.99 7.94
C GLY A 714 21.78 0.47 7.99
N VAL A 715 22.74 0.89 7.15
CA VAL A 715 23.32 2.23 7.21
C VAL A 715 22.87 3.11 6.06
N VAL A 716 22.75 4.41 6.35
CA VAL A 716 22.57 5.49 5.39
C VAL A 716 23.88 6.26 5.35
N VAL A 717 24.44 6.43 4.15
CA VAL A 717 25.66 7.21 3.92
C VAL A 717 25.29 8.46 3.13
N ASP A 718 25.41 9.61 3.78
CA ASP A 718 25.26 10.91 3.13
C ASP A 718 26.55 11.24 2.37
N ALA A 719 26.55 10.97 1.06
CA ALA A 719 27.71 11.21 0.21
C ALA A 719 28.14 12.69 0.09
N LEU A 720 27.25 13.66 0.35
CA LEU A 720 27.60 15.08 0.27
C LEU A 720 28.21 15.61 1.58
N THR A 721 27.71 15.15 2.71
CA THR A 721 28.19 15.60 4.03
C THR A 721 29.25 14.67 4.63
N GLY A 722 29.39 13.45 4.09
CA GLY A 722 30.24 12.40 4.65
C GLY A 722 29.69 11.78 5.93
N GLN A 723 28.42 12.03 6.27
CA GLN A 723 27.79 11.51 7.50
C GLN A 723 27.25 10.10 7.32
N VAL A 724 27.24 9.33 8.42
CA VAL A 724 26.68 7.98 8.48
C VAL A 724 25.69 7.90 9.64
N CYS A 725 24.51 7.33 9.40
CA CYS A 725 23.51 6.99 10.43
C CYS A 725 22.83 5.66 10.11
N GLY A 726 21.99 5.16 11.02
CA GLY A 726 21.36 3.84 10.86
C GLY A 726 22.17 2.67 11.43
N LEU A 727 23.38 2.91 11.96
CA LEU A 727 24.33 1.87 12.40
C LEU A 727 23.72 0.77 13.29
N ASP A 728 23.87 -0.46 12.79
CA ASP A 728 23.75 -1.71 13.53
C ASP A 728 25.16 -2.28 13.79
N ILE A 729 25.69 -2.04 14.97
CA ILE A 729 27.02 -2.56 15.35
C ILE A 729 26.98 -4.03 15.80
N SER A 730 25.80 -4.64 15.91
CA SER A 730 25.66 -6.04 16.36
C SER A 730 26.02 -7.07 15.27
N GLU A 731 25.92 -6.68 13.99
CA GLU A 731 26.24 -7.49 12.81
C GLU A 731 27.66 -7.26 12.26
N LEU A 732 28.45 -6.37 12.87
CA LEU A 732 29.86 -6.21 12.52
C LEU A 732 30.66 -7.36 13.18
N PRO A 733 31.12 -8.38 12.42
CA PRO A 733 32.06 -9.34 12.97
C PRO A 733 33.29 -8.55 13.40
N VAL A 734 33.64 -8.66 14.69
CA VAL A 734 34.84 -8.11 15.31
C VAL A 734 35.99 -8.07 14.29
N ALA A 735 36.34 -6.84 13.89
CA ALA A 735 37.13 -6.45 12.72
C ALA A 735 38.41 -7.26 12.45
N SER A 736 38.29 -8.48 11.92
CA SER A 736 39.49 -9.31 11.67
C SER A 736 39.45 -10.24 10.45
N SER A 737 38.41 -10.28 9.61
CA SER A 737 38.38 -11.27 8.52
C SER A 737 37.80 -10.88 7.15
N LEU A 738 37.60 -9.59 6.83
CA LEU A 738 37.21 -9.18 5.46
C LEU A 738 38.17 -8.12 4.89
N PRO A 739 39.03 -8.47 3.89
CA PRO A 739 40.08 -7.57 3.39
C PRO A 739 39.59 -6.37 2.56
N VAL A 740 38.31 -6.29 2.20
CA VAL A 740 37.81 -5.29 1.22
C VAL A 740 37.00 -4.17 1.87
N VAL A 741 36.37 -4.40 3.03
CA VAL A 741 35.60 -3.37 3.77
C VAL A 741 36.50 -2.58 4.73
N GLY A 742 37.63 -3.15 5.15
CA GLY A 742 38.61 -2.50 6.03
C GLY A 742 39.28 -1.26 5.43
N ASP A 743 39.49 -1.22 4.12
CA ASP A 743 40.13 -0.07 3.46
C ASP A 743 39.21 1.15 3.34
N LEU A 744 37.89 0.95 3.21
CA LEU A 744 36.93 2.06 3.11
C LEU A 744 36.68 2.71 4.49
N LEU A 745 36.55 1.90 5.55
CA LEU A 745 36.35 2.39 6.91
C LEU A 745 37.65 2.88 7.57
N GLY A 746 38.80 2.26 7.27
CA GLY A 746 40.10 2.67 7.80
C GLY A 746 40.52 4.06 7.34
N THR A 747 40.14 4.46 6.12
CA THR A 747 40.48 5.79 5.59
C THR A 747 39.60 6.91 6.19
N VAL A 748 38.39 6.59 6.66
CA VAL A 748 37.46 7.54 7.30
C VAL A 748 37.69 7.63 8.82
N GLY A 749 38.04 6.51 9.47
CA GLY A 749 38.31 6.45 10.90
C GLY A 749 39.53 7.26 11.36
N ASP A 750 40.58 7.36 10.54
CA ASP A 750 41.81 8.09 10.89
C ASP A 750 41.63 9.63 10.92
N LEU A 751 40.55 10.17 10.35
CA LEU A 751 40.31 11.62 10.34
C LEU A 751 39.57 12.16 11.59
N LEU A 752 39.00 11.29 12.43
CA LEU A 752 38.11 11.68 13.54
C LEU A 752 38.60 11.25 14.94
N SER A 753 39.76 10.59 15.00
CA SER A 753 40.34 9.93 16.18
C SER A 753 40.41 10.72 17.51
N PRO A 754 40.60 12.05 17.59
CA PRO A 754 40.80 12.67 18.89
C PRO A 754 39.52 13.03 19.67
N ILE A 755 38.32 12.94 19.05
CA ILE A 755 37.06 13.46 19.63
C ILE A 755 35.99 12.36 19.79
N THR A 756 36.13 11.21 19.13
CA THR A 756 35.05 10.24 18.93
C THR A 756 34.81 9.30 20.11
N ASP A 757 35.83 8.73 20.75
CA ASP A 757 35.65 7.44 21.44
C ASP A 757 34.63 7.46 22.61
N ASN A 758 34.63 8.52 23.44
CA ASN A 758 33.67 8.60 24.56
C ASN A 758 32.27 9.11 24.17
N LEU A 759 32.14 9.83 23.04
CA LEU A 759 30.85 10.33 22.55
C LEU A 759 30.14 9.28 21.70
N VAL A 760 30.94 8.52 20.96
CA VAL A 760 30.56 7.38 20.13
C VAL A 760 30.04 6.27 21.03
N ASP A 761 30.71 5.91 22.14
CA ASP A 761 30.20 4.92 23.12
C ASP A 761 28.87 5.35 23.81
N LEU A 762 28.67 6.65 24.06
CA LEU A 762 27.43 7.18 24.64
C LEU A 762 26.30 7.32 23.61
N GLN A 763 26.61 7.62 22.34
CA GLN A 763 25.65 7.51 21.23
C GLN A 763 25.30 6.05 20.95
N HIS A 764 26.24 5.12 21.09
CA HIS A 764 26.07 3.70 20.77
C HIS A 764 25.07 2.97 21.65
N LEU A 765 24.98 3.31 22.94
CA LEU A 765 24.02 2.68 23.85
C LEU A 765 22.60 3.26 23.71
N VAL A 766 22.46 4.45 23.09
CA VAL A 766 21.21 5.23 23.02
C VAL A 766 20.63 5.27 21.59
N VAL A 767 21.43 4.95 20.58
CA VAL A 767 21.12 5.05 19.14
C VAL A 767 21.40 3.71 18.45
N GLN A 768 20.91 2.58 19.00
CA GLN A 768 20.78 1.37 18.20
C GLN A 768 19.56 1.54 17.29
N THR A 769 19.79 1.74 16.00
CA THR A 769 18.75 2.15 15.05
C THR A 769 18.23 1.01 14.18
N ARG A 770 18.80 -0.20 14.34
CA ARG A 770 18.30 -1.42 13.73
C ARG A 770 18.20 -2.49 14.81
N PHE A 771 16.97 -2.89 15.05
CA PHE A 771 16.62 -4.07 15.81
C PHE A 771 16.19 -5.14 14.82
N GLY A 772 16.56 -6.38 15.12
CA GLY A 772 16.06 -7.54 14.39
C GLY A 772 14.63 -7.86 14.82
N THR A 773 14.00 -8.76 14.10
CA THR A 773 12.78 -9.46 14.52
C THR A 773 13.13 -10.80 15.18
N PRO A 774 12.19 -11.45 15.89
CA PRO A 774 12.43 -12.78 16.46
C PRO A 774 12.85 -13.81 15.41
N ARG A 775 12.41 -13.62 14.15
CA ARG A 775 12.78 -14.48 13.02
C ARG A 775 14.18 -14.19 12.48
N THR A 776 14.58 -12.94 12.39
CA THR A 776 15.97 -12.62 12.00
C THR A 776 16.96 -13.15 13.04
N VAL A 777 16.62 -13.10 14.33
CA VAL A 777 17.38 -13.77 15.40
C VAL A 777 17.40 -15.30 15.24
N ALA A 778 16.34 -15.87 14.68
CA ALA A 778 16.27 -17.30 14.34
C ALA A 778 17.00 -17.67 13.03
N GLY A 779 17.50 -16.69 12.28
CA GLY A 779 18.25 -16.88 11.03
C GLY A 779 17.52 -16.50 9.73
N ASP A 780 16.33 -15.89 9.82
CA ASP A 780 15.65 -15.32 8.63
C ASP A 780 16.40 -14.11 8.07
N SER A 781 16.16 -13.79 6.81
CA SER A 781 16.80 -12.65 6.14
C SER A 781 16.13 -11.32 6.48
N ILE A 782 16.80 -10.20 6.19
CA ILE A 782 16.26 -8.84 6.37
C ILE A 782 15.01 -8.58 5.52
N ASP A 783 14.75 -9.35 4.45
CA ASP A 783 13.52 -9.17 3.68
C ASP A 783 12.27 -9.64 4.43
N THR A 784 12.44 -10.55 5.40
CA THR A 784 11.42 -11.31 6.15
C THR A 784 10.23 -11.73 5.28
N LEU A 785 10.50 -12.15 4.05
CA LEU A 785 9.49 -12.71 3.16
C LEU A 785 9.18 -14.17 3.54
N THR A 786 9.80 -14.73 4.59
CA THR A 786 9.61 -16.11 5.05
C THR A 786 8.51 -16.22 6.10
N ASN A 787 7.24 -16.02 5.70
CA ASN A 787 6.10 -16.29 6.60
C ASN A 787 6.03 -17.77 7.02
N LYS A 788 6.40 -18.68 6.11
CA LYS A 788 6.58 -20.12 6.38
C LYS A 788 7.87 -20.61 5.74
N CYS A 789 8.78 -21.13 6.55
CA CYS A 789 10.04 -21.70 6.10
C CYS A 789 9.84 -23.15 5.61
N GLN A 790 10.76 -23.61 4.75
CA GLN A 790 10.95 -25.05 4.56
C GLN A 790 11.67 -25.61 5.77
N LEU A 791 11.46 -26.89 6.10
CA LEU A 791 12.10 -27.53 7.25
C LEU A 791 13.30 -28.39 6.83
N LYS A 792 14.41 -28.26 7.56
CA LYS A 792 15.56 -29.17 7.52
C LYS A 792 15.63 -29.99 8.81
N ALA A 793 16.31 -31.13 8.76
CA ALA A 793 16.68 -31.85 9.97
C ALA A 793 17.54 -30.97 10.88
N VAL A 794 17.44 -31.16 12.20
CA VAL A 794 18.27 -30.46 13.17
C VAL A 794 19.74 -30.81 12.93
N ASP A 795 20.57 -29.78 12.73
CA ASP A 795 22.01 -29.95 12.45
C ASP A 795 22.81 -29.65 13.73
N PRO A 796 23.61 -30.62 14.24
CA PRO A 796 24.55 -30.37 15.34
C PRO A 796 25.50 -29.18 15.11
N ALA A 797 25.81 -28.84 13.86
CA ALA A 797 26.65 -27.69 13.52
C ALA A 797 26.03 -26.34 13.93
N ASP A 798 24.70 -26.27 14.05
CA ASP A 798 23.99 -25.05 14.48
C ASP A 798 24.19 -24.77 15.99
N TYR A 799 24.69 -25.75 16.77
CA TYR A 799 24.89 -25.67 18.23
C TYR A 799 26.32 -26.04 18.64
N PRO A 800 27.34 -25.22 18.29
CA PRO A 800 28.72 -25.52 18.62
C PRO A 800 28.94 -25.61 20.13
N VAL A 801 29.90 -26.45 20.55
CA VAL A 801 30.33 -26.55 21.96
C VAL A 801 30.74 -25.16 22.46
N ASN A 802 30.04 -24.68 23.48
CA ASN A 802 30.27 -23.37 24.05
C ASN A 802 30.06 -23.44 25.58
N PRO A 803 31.13 -23.31 26.39
CA PRO A 803 31.02 -23.33 27.84
C PRO A 803 30.12 -22.22 28.42
N LEU A 804 29.98 -21.08 27.73
CA LEU A 804 29.12 -19.96 28.17
C LEU A 804 27.64 -20.33 28.08
N THR A 805 27.27 -21.19 27.13
CA THR A 805 25.88 -21.64 26.93
C THR A 805 25.58 -22.93 27.68
N GLY A 806 26.59 -23.61 28.22
CA GLY A 806 26.44 -24.94 28.83
C GLY A 806 26.36 -26.09 27.82
N ILE A 807 26.58 -25.82 26.53
CA ILE A 807 26.62 -26.87 25.49
C ILE A 807 28.01 -27.51 25.50
N ILE A 808 28.08 -28.75 26.00
CA ILE A 808 29.32 -29.54 26.08
C ILE A 808 29.44 -30.61 24.99
N ASP A 809 28.33 -30.95 24.33
CA ASP A 809 28.23 -31.92 23.24
C ASP A 809 27.15 -31.45 22.26
N SER A 810 27.57 -31.07 21.05
CA SER A 810 26.68 -30.56 20.00
C SER A 810 25.66 -31.60 19.53
N GLN A 811 26.04 -32.88 19.43
CA GLN A 811 25.11 -33.92 18.99
C GLN A 811 24.04 -34.17 20.05
N ALA A 812 24.45 -34.32 21.31
CA ALA A 812 23.50 -34.54 22.40
C ALA A 812 22.55 -33.34 22.60
N PHE A 813 23.00 -32.12 22.31
CA PHE A 813 22.14 -30.94 22.33
C PHE A 813 21.17 -30.92 21.14
N ALA A 814 21.66 -31.19 19.93
CA ALA A 814 20.82 -31.30 18.73
C ALA A 814 19.72 -32.36 18.89
N ASP A 815 20.01 -33.50 19.53
CA ASP A 815 19.00 -34.53 19.80
C ASP A 815 17.86 -33.99 20.69
N LYS A 816 18.18 -33.17 21.71
CA LYS A 816 17.16 -32.50 22.54
C LYS A 816 16.36 -31.47 21.76
N VAL A 817 16.97 -30.80 20.79
CA VAL A 817 16.25 -29.87 19.90
C VAL A 817 15.34 -30.66 18.96
N ALA A 818 15.78 -31.79 18.42
CA ALA A 818 14.96 -32.66 17.57
C ALA A 818 13.74 -33.25 18.31
N GLU A 819 13.81 -33.45 19.62
CA GLU A 819 12.63 -33.79 20.44
C GLU A 819 11.58 -32.68 20.46
N ILE A 820 11.99 -31.40 20.42
CA ILE A 820 11.08 -30.24 20.35
C ILE A 820 10.56 -30.04 18.92
N PHE A 821 11.39 -30.33 17.92
CA PHE A 821 11.10 -30.14 16.50
C PHE A 821 11.11 -31.47 15.73
N PRO A 822 10.11 -32.35 15.96
CA PRO A 822 10.10 -33.69 15.35
C PRO A 822 10.01 -33.67 13.82
N ASN A 823 9.51 -32.57 13.25
CA ASN A 823 9.40 -32.37 11.80
C ASN A 823 10.58 -31.56 11.21
N GLY A 824 11.55 -31.16 12.04
CA GLY A 824 12.67 -30.31 11.65
C GLY A 824 12.51 -28.82 12.01
N VAL A 825 13.56 -28.06 11.73
CA VAL A 825 13.71 -26.63 12.00
C VAL A 825 13.80 -25.85 10.69
N CYS A 826 13.55 -24.54 10.72
CA CYS A 826 13.60 -23.71 9.52
C CYS A 826 14.94 -23.81 8.75
N ASP A 827 14.83 -23.97 7.44
CA ASP A 827 15.91 -23.82 6.46
C ASP A 827 15.72 -22.50 5.71
N TYR A 828 16.23 -21.42 6.28
CA TYR A 828 16.19 -20.07 5.68
C TYR A 828 17.08 -19.94 4.42
N SER A 829 17.86 -20.98 4.06
CA SER A 829 18.59 -21.01 2.79
C SER A 829 17.68 -21.35 1.59
N LYS A 830 16.43 -21.76 1.84
CA LYS A 830 15.46 -22.12 0.83
C LYS A 830 14.41 -21.04 0.63
N PRO A 831 13.80 -20.95 -0.56
CA PRO A 831 12.65 -20.08 -0.77
C PRO A 831 11.49 -20.41 0.20
N PRO A 832 10.74 -19.40 0.65
CA PRO A 832 9.54 -19.58 1.46
C PRO A 832 8.53 -20.56 0.85
N VAL A 833 7.83 -21.31 1.70
CA VAL A 833 6.74 -22.20 1.27
C VAL A 833 5.58 -21.35 0.75
N GLY A 834 4.95 -21.79 -0.34
CA GLY A 834 3.78 -21.10 -0.92
C GLY A 834 4.11 -19.81 -1.66
N GLN A 835 5.38 -19.38 -1.72
CA GLN A 835 5.76 -18.19 -2.47
C GLN A 835 5.43 -18.36 -3.94
N VAL A 836 4.65 -17.42 -4.47
CA VAL A 836 4.31 -17.30 -5.89
C VAL A 836 4.43 -15.83 -6.29
N PRO A 837 4.64 -15.52 -7.59
CA PRO A 837 4.71 -14.14 -8.03
C PRO A 837 3.42 -13.38 -7.73
N THR A 838 3.56 -12.14 -7.29
CA THR A 838 2.45 -11.21 -7.12
C THR A 838 1.82 -10.93 -8.48
N ARG A 839 0.50 -11.06 -8.55
CA ARG A 839 -0.29 -10.77 -9.75
C ARG A 839 -0.89 -9.38 -9.61
N THR A 840 -0.67 -8.56 -10.63
CA THR A 840 -1.19 -7.20 -10.65
C THR A 840 -2.62 -7.16 -11.14
N TRP A 841 -3.40 -6.17 -10.68
CA TRP A 841 -4.73 -5.88 -11.20
C TRP A 841 -5.67 -7.11 -11.15
N LEU A 842 -5.76 -7.74 -9.98
CA LEU A 842 -6.68 -8.85 -9.72
C LEU A 842 -8.12 -8.35 -9.49
N GLN A 843 -9.08 -9.11 -10.00
CA GLN A 843 -10.51 -9.00 -9.70
C GLN A 843 -11.02 -10.22 -8.92
N TYR A 844 -12.08 -10.02 -8.15
CA TYR A 844 -12.57 -11.00 -7.16
C TYR A 844 -14.01 -11.49 -7.43
N GLY A 845 -14.53 -11.25 -8.63
CA GLY A 845 -15.83 -11.75 -9.09
C GLY A 845 -17.01 -10.87 -8.69
N THR A 846 -18.14 -11.49 -8.34
CA THR A 846 -19.37 -10.81 -7.91
C THR A 846 -19.80 -11.29 -6.52
N ALA A 847 -20.86 -10.70 -5.96
CA ALA A 847 -21.45 -11.17 -4.71
C ALA A 847 -21.93 -12.64 -4.79
N GLU A 848 -22.36 -13.09 -5.97
CA GLU A 848 -22.85 -14.46 -6.21
C GLU A 848 -21.73 -15.43 -6.59
N GLN A 849 -20.68 -14.94 -7.26
CA GLN A 849 -19.56 -15.76 -7.72
C GLN A 849 -18.24 -15.15 -7.27
N VAL A 850 -17.78 -15.58 -6.09
CA VAL A 850 -16.51 -15.14 -5.50
C VAL A 850 -15.32 -15.85 -6.14
N ILE A 851 -14.28 -15.08 -6.50
CA ILE A 851 -13.01 -15.62 -7.02
C ILE A 851 -11.95 -15.53 -5.92
N ILE A 852 -11.78 -16.64 -5.18
CA ILE A 852 -10.82 -16.71 -4.09
C ILE A 852 -9.38 -16.57 -4.59
N GLY A 853 -8.62 -15.65 -3.99
CA GLY A 853 -7.25 -15.33 -4.42
C GLY A 853 -7.14 -14.54 -5.73
N GLY A 854 -8.29 -14.14 -6.28
CA GLY A 854 -8.44 -13.27 -7.45
C GLY A 854 -7.94 -13.84 -8.78
N GLU A 855 -8.42 -13.24 -9.86
CA GLU A 855 -7.92 -13.47 -11.22
C GLU A 855 -7.49 -12.17 -11.90
N PRO A 856 -6.43 -12.17 -12.73
CA PRO A 856 -6.02 -10.97 -13.42
C PRO A 856 -7.14 -10.45 -14.31
N LEU A 857 -7.34 -9.13 -14.30
CA LEU A 857 -8.19 -8.47 -15.27
C LEU A 857 -7.67 -8.70 -16.70
N THR A 858 -8.56 -8.75 -17.68
CA THR A 858 -8.18 -9.06 -19.07
C THR A 858 -7.47 -7.87 -19.73
N GLY A 859 -6.39 -8.15 -20.46
CA GLY A 859 -5.62 -7.11 -21.16
C GLY A 859 -6.34 -6.50 -22.39
N GLU A 860 -7.35 -7.19 -22.94
CA GLU A 860 -8.09 -6.71 -24.12
C GLU A 860 -8.79 -5.37 -23.86
N ALA A 861 -9.30 -5.15 -22.65
CA ALA A 861 -9.95 -3.89 -22.25
C ALA A 861 -8.94 -2.81 -21.80
N ALA A 862 -7.68 -3.16 -21.56
CA ALA A 862 -6.65 -2.24 -21.08
C ALA A 862 -6.08 -1.33 -22.18
N GLY A 863 -6.02 -1.84 -23.42
CA GLY A 863 -5.50 -1.09 -24.56
C GLY A 863 -6.24 0.24 -24.76
N ASN A 864 -5.50 1.32 -24.98
CA ASN A 864 -6.03 2.67 -25.20
C ASN A 864 -6.98 3.17 -24.10
N SER A 865 -6.70 2.84 -22.84
CA SER A 865 -7.40 3.43 -21.69
C SER A 865 -6.48 4.05 -20.66
N ARG A 866 -7.06 4.70 -19.64
CA ARG A 866 -6.42 5.37 -18.50
C ARG A 866 -5.36 6.43 -18.86
N GLN A 867 -5.38 6.98 -20.07
CA GLN A 867 -4.38 7.98 -20.50
C GLN A 867 -4.43 9.27 -19.66
N GLY A 868 -5.56 9.57 -19.02
CA GLY A 868 -5.70 10.74 -18.16
C GLY A 868 -5.10 10.58 -16.77
N TRP A 869 -4.58 9.39 -16.40
CA TRP A 869 -4.06 9.13 -15.05
C TRP A 869 -2.67 9.69 -14.80
N ALA A 870 -1.87 9.81 -15.85
CA ALA A 870 -0.52 10.32 -15.84
C ALA A 870 -0.10 10.68 -17.27
N SER A 871 0.94 11.50 -17.40
CA SER A 871 1.52 11.80 -18.71
C SER A 871 2.09 10.54 -19.37
N PRO A 872 2.21 10.51 -20.71
CA PRO A 872 2.72 9.34 -21.44
C PRO A 872 4.13 8.88 -21.02
N ALA A 873 4.92 9.75 -20.36
CA ALA A 873 6.23 9.41 -19.85
C ALA A 873 6.21 8.35 -18.74
N PHE A 874 5.06 8.15 -18.09
CA PHE A 874 4.85 7.17 -17.03
C PHE A 874 4.03 5.95 -17.47
N ASP A 875 3.80 5.77 -18.78
CA ASP A 875 3.02 4.64 -19.27
C ASP A 875 3.78 3.33 -19.05
N THR A 876 3.21 2.46 -18.22
CA THR A 876 3.76 1.13 -17.90
C THR A 876 3.19 0.02 -18.79
N GLY A 877 2.36 0.35 -19.78
CA GLY A 877 1.86 -0.60 -20.79
C GLY A 877 1.01 -1.75 -20.24
N LEU A 878 0.19 -1.49 -19.21
CA LEU A 878 -0.76 -2.47 -18.67
C LEU A 878 -2.01 -2.59 -19.54
#